data_AF-A0A8B8DT38-F1
#
_entry.id   AF-A0A8B8DT38-F1
#
_cell.length_a   1.000
_cell.length_b   1.000
_cell.length_c   1.000
_cell.angle_alpha   90.00
_cell.angle_beta   90.00
_cell.angle_gamma   90.00
#
_symmetry.space_group_name_H-M   'P 1'
#
loop_
_entity.id
_entity.type
_entity.pdbx_description
1 polymer ?
#
loop_
_entity_poly.entity_id
_entity_poly.type
_entity_poly.pdbx_seq_one_letter_code
_entity_poly.pdbx_strand_id
1 'polypeptide(L)'
;MPGKKQKFQRHRGTKLNTFAEDFLRYVEETARLFYRVKSCKAQATYLTPYGKRIEYTLLSPHIKEVNEQTRKLDVPCRLIIHFKDKFLIRNKKRWSQVMYMCYLLTYKPIAEGLGIENVSSSKQEKISENKPDPIDLETEREKVFKTFKEGNAVRTFILALDGDVDFKPDAVVRLLDRMLKNPDVGASCGRIIPKGSGPMVWYQKFEYAVSHWLQKATEHVFGCVLCSPGCFSLFRASALLNSNILKTYLKEPSTGLEYIQYDQGEDRLLSTLLLQKNFKLEYTAASDAYTYVPEGFFEFFNQRRRWAPSTLANIFEIIISASSVTNANKYISKLYLVYHMFLFASSLITPGTIFLMILGATKLAFPVIPTWLAFLINLTLVCIVIVGCMLADGKTQLRIAAVISAIYSLMMVVVLFGLIIDAISSGFCSVTTYFFLYVAGIFFLAAVLHPREFFNIFYGALYFLAVPTTSMLLLVYALGNLHVTSWGTRESNKTKRRKKQGLEDVDDSFFCCGLCRCSCTPKIIMDRESSKESTTPKKKENTTKKGKGKQNKKDKKDNKDAKNTETSRTSSLDKEIAQNTEKSSPPNQEEDNAEYTEKNSKPNQESVEKTLEVCKEETLFWETVIAKHLKSKTTENPRKKESLTDLRNGVFAGFVMINLIYITVVFVITQANELNSDVFTVRLPCPNRSGTFDVDPISVVFTITFGLVLFLQFVGMLIHRFSTFMHIVAVSNMSKIISPKKYTKSKTIYDNSNDLLEKSRRMWGHEDKNSREKEGPDEESV
;
A
#
# COMPACT_ATOMS: atom_id res chain seq x y z
N MET A 1 10.61 40.53 -37.66
CA MET A 1 11.19 39.17 -37.48
C MET A 1 10.15 38.27 -36.80
N PRO A 2 9.73 37.15 -37.39
CA PRO A 2 8.83 36.19 -36.73
C PRO A 2 9.58 35.29 -35.75
N GLY A 3 8.93 34.93 -34.64
CA GLY A 3 9.56 34.16 -33.56
C GLY A 3 9.92 32.72 -33.93
N LYS A 4 11.05 32.24 -33.42
CA LYS A 4 11.43 30.82 -33.47
C LYS A 4 10.41 29.98 -32.67
N LYS A 5 9.43 29.41 -33.36
CA LYS A 5 8.64 28.28 -32.84
C LYS A 5 9.62 27.19 -32.43
N GLN A 6 9.75 26.91 -31.14
CA GLN A 6 10.42 25.70 -30.67
C GLN A 6 9.66 24.50 -31.27
N LYS A 7 10.28 23.82 -32.24
CA LYS A 7 9.82 22.51 -32.69
C LYS A 7 9.94 21.57 -31.49
N PHE A 8 8.85 21.35 -30.77
CA PHE A 8 8.73 20.19 -29.88
C PHE A 8 9.02 18.95 -30.73
N GLN A 9 10.16 18.29 -30.46
CA GLN A 9 10.51 17.05 -31.14
C GLN A 9 9.42 16.01 -30.84
N ARG A 10 8.62 15.63 -31.86
CA ARG A 10 7.66 14.52 -31.83
C ARG A 10 8.39 13.16 -31.77
N HIS A 11 9.25 12.98 -30.78
CA HIS A 11 10.08 11.78 -30.58
C HIS A 11 10.13 11.40 -29.10
N ARG A 12 9.06 10.74 -28.62
CA ARG A 12 8.96 9.79 -27.49
C ARG A 12 7.46 9.57 -27.22
N GLY A 13 7.00 8.32 -27.21
CA GLY A 13 5.60 7.99 -26.85
C GLY A 13 4.99 6.73 -27.51
N THR A 14 5.59 6.19 -28.58
CA THR A 14 4.99 5.07 -29.34
C THR A 14 5.32 3.67 -28.81
N LYS A 15 6.51 3.46 -28.22
CA LYS A 15 6.91 2.14 -27.72
C LYS A 15 6.49 1.96 -26.26
N LEU A 16 5.70 0.92 -26.01
CA LEU A 16 5.36 0.47 -24.66
C LEU A 16 6.64 0.00 -23.93
N ASN A 17 6.57 -0.06 -22.60
CA ASN A 17 7.61 -0.75 -21.84
C ASN A 17 7.23 -2.23 -21.66
N THR A 18 8.21 -3.08 -21.38
CA THR A 18 8.01 -4.54 -21.29
C THR A 18 6.86 -4.95 -20.38
N PHE A 19 6.65 -4.27 -19.24
CA PHE A 19 5.54 -4.57 -18.34
C PHE A 19 4.17 -4.25 -18.97
N ALA A 20 4.07 -3.20 -19.78
CA ALA A 20 2.86 -2.88 -20.53
C ALA A 20 2.61 -3.87 -21.69
N GLU A 21 3.67 -4.34 -22.34
CA GLU A 21 3.62 -5.38 -23.38
C GLU A 21 3.19 -6.74 -22.77
N ASP A 22 3.81 -7.16 -21.65
CA ASP A 22 3.43 -8.34 -20.87
C ASP A 22 1.97 -8.25 -20.39
N PHE A 23 1.54 -7.09 -19.87
CA PHE A 23 0.17 -6.88 -19.40
C PHE A 23 -0.86 -7.09 -20.53
N LEU A 24 -0.62 -6.55 -21.73
CA LEU A 24 -1.50 -6.78 -22.87
C LEU A 24 -1.52 -8.27 -23.28
N ARG A 25 -0.36 -8.93 -23.34
CA ARG A 25 -0.29 -10.38 -23.59
C ARG A 25 -1.13 -11.16 -22.58
N TYR A 26 -1.05 -10.84 -21.30
CA TYR A 26 -1.85 -11.50 -20.25
C TYR A 26 -3.35 -11.19 -20.35
N VAL A 27 -3.76 -9.98 -20.76
CA VAL A 27 -5.17 -9.65 -21.03
C VAL A 27 -5.70 -10.53 -22.17
N GLU A 28 -4.96 -10.63 -23.28
CA GLU A 28 -5.35 -11.41 -24.45
C GLU A 28 -5.37 -12.92 -24.17
N GLU A 29 -4.36 -13.45 -23.48
CA GLU A 29 -4.29 -14.85 -23.07
C GLU A 29 -5.41 -15.21 -22.08
N THR A 30 -5.66 -14.37 -21.08
CA THR A 30 -6.74 -14.59 -20.10
C THR A 30 -8.10 -14.56 -20.77
N ALA A 31 -8.36 -13.59 -21.65
CA ALA A 31 -9.61 -13.53 -22.42
C ALA A 31 -9.77 -14.75 -23.35
N ARG A 32 -8.70 -15.18 -24.02
CA ARG A 32 -8.67 -16.39 -24.86
C ARG A 32 -9.06 -17.64 -24.07
N LEU A 33 -8.47 -17.84 -22.89
CA LEU A 33 -8.75 -18.98 -22.00
C LEU A 33 -10.17 -18.92 -21.41
N PHE A 34 -10.57 -17.75 -20.90
CA PHE A 34 -11.86 -17.57 -20.21
C PHE A 34 -13.05 -17.71 -21.17
N TYR A 35 -12.99 -17.06 -22.35
CA TYR A 35 -14.05 -17.14 -23.36
C TYR A 35 -13.92 -18.34 -24.31
N ARG A 36 -12.84 -19.12 -24.21
CA ARG A 36 -12.54 -20.28 -25.08
C ARG A 36 -12.51 -19.94 -26.58
N VAL A 37 -12.09 -18.71 -26.91
CA VAL A 37 -11.94 -18.24 -28.30
C VAL A 37 -10.54 -18.55 -28.83
N LYS A 38 -10.35 -18.57 -30.16
CA LYS A 38 -9.01 -18.76 -30.77
C LYS A 38 -8.07 -17.59 -30.51
N SER A 39 -8.60 -16.36 -30.55
CA SER A 39 -7.86 -15.12 -30.33
C SER A 39 -8.79 -14.03 -29.80
N CYS A 40 -8.29 -13.21 -28.88
CA CYS A 40 -8.89 -11.93 -28.49
C CYS A 40 -7.82 -10.87 -28.69
N LYS A 41 -7.96 -10.02 -29.71
CA LYS A 41 -7.03 -8.92 -30.01
C LYS A 41 -7.66 -7.57 -29.68
N ALA A 42 -6.84 -6.54 -29.48
CA ALA A 42 -7.32 -5.17 -29.39
C ALA A 42 -8.14 -4.80 -30.64
N GLN A 43 -9.28 -4.15 -30.43
CA GLN A 43 -10.13 -3.65 -31.52
C GLN A 43 -9.56 -2.36 -32.12
N ALA A 44 -9.00 -1.50 -31.27
CA ALA A 44 -8.42 -0.23 -31.68
C ALA A 44 -7.34 0.23 -30.70
N THR A 45 -6.31 0.86 -31.28
CA THR A 45 -5.25 1.59 -30.57
C THR A 45 -5.40 3.06 -30.92
N TYR A 46 -5.45 3.93 -29.91
CA TYR A 46 -5.54 5.38 -30.08
C TYR A 46 -4.32 6.09 -29.49
N LEU A 47 -3.80 7.08 -30.22
CA LEU A 47 -2.84 8.06 -29.69
C LEU A 47 -3.60 9.18 -28.97
N THR A 48 -3.14 9.55 -27.78
CA THR A 48 -3.87 10.46 -26.87
C THR A 48 -2.95 11.53 -26.28
N PRO A 49 -3.46 12.69 -25.83
CA PRO A 49 -2.64 13.75 -25.22
C PRO A 49 -1.86 13.33 -23.95
N TYR A 50 -2.21 12.22 -23.31
CA TYR A 50 -1.52 11.66 -22.14
C TYR A 50 -0.68 10.41 -22.44
N GLY A 51 -0.65 9.91 -23.68
CA GLY A 51 0.00 8.65 -24.05
C GLY A 51 -0.81 7.82 -25.06
N LYS A 52 -1.17 6.58 -24.71
CA LYS A 52 -1.87 5.63 -25.60
C LYS A 52 -3.13 5.08 -24.91
N ARG A 53 -4.22 4.90 -25.65
CA ARG A 53 -5.43 4.16 -25.23
C ARG A 53 -5.56 2.90 -26.09
N ILE A 54 -5.87 1.76 -25.48
CA ILE A 54 -6.15 0.51 -26.20
C ILE A 54 -7.52 0.00 -25.75
N GLU A 55 -8.33 -0.43 -26.71
CA GLU A 55 -9.70 -0.88 -26.48
C GLU A 55 -9.90 -2.34 -26.87
N TYR A 56 -10.49 -3.09 -25.95
CA TYR A 56 -10.93 -4.46 -26.12
C TYR A 56 -12.44 -4.55 -25.93
N THR A 57 -13.11 -5.26 -26.83
CA THR A 57 -14.51 -5.64 -26.66
C THR A 57 -14.55 -7.08 -26.15
N LEU A 58 -14.82 -7.24 -24.85
CA LEU A 58 -14.91 -8.54 -24.19
C LEU A 58 -16.33 -9.10 -24.30
N LEU A 59 -16.43 -10.42 -24.45
CA LEU A 59 -17.71 -11.13 -24.58
C LEU A 59 -18.45 -11.19 -23.23
N SER A 60 -19.79 -11.23 -23.26
CA SER A 60 -20.57 -11.45 -22.04
C SER A 60 -20.65 -12.96 -21.72
N PRO A 61 -20.23 -13.43 -20.53
CA PRO A 61 -20.19 -14.85 -20.21
C PRO A 61 -21.56 -15.50 -19.91
N HIS A 62 -22.66 -14.72 -19.92
CA HIS A 62 -23.98 -15.19 -19.49
C HIS A 62 -24.92 -15.65 -20.62
N ILE A 63 -24.51 -15.57 -21.88
CA ILE A 63 -25.34 -15.97 -23.02
C ILE A 63 -25.13 -17.46 -23.29
N LYS A 64 -26.16 -18.28 -23.07
CA LYS A 64 -26.18 -19.70 -23.49
C LYS A 64 -27.10 -19.96 -24.68
N GLU A 65 -28.17 -19.18 -24.82
CA GLU A 65 -29.07 -19.18 -25.97
C GLU A 65 -29.45 -17.73 -26.27
N VAL A 66 -29.43 -17.36 -27.55
CA VAL A 66 -29.78 -15.99 -28.01
C VAL A 66 -31.29 -15.94 -28.21
N ASN A 67 -32.03 -15.63 -27.14
CA ASN A 67 -33.46 -15.30 -27.26
C ASN A 67 -33.62 -13.83 -27.70
N GLU A 68 -34.64 -13.51 -28.48
CA GLU A 68 -34.82 -12.15 -29.03
C GLU A 68 -35.03 -11.08 -27.96
N GLN A 69 -35.58 -11.46 -26.81
CA GLN A 69 -35.70 -10.58 -25.65
C GLN A 69 -34.36 -10.36 -24.92
N THR A 70 -33.46 -11.35 -24.90
CA THR A 70 -32.13 -11.24 -24.28
C THR A 70 -31.13 -10.45 -25.12
N ARG A 71 -31.34 -10.29 -26.45
CA ARG A 71 -30.50 -9.41 -27.29
C ARG A 71 -30.42 -7.95 -26.79
N LYS A 72 -31.38 -7.48 -25.99
CA LYS A 72 -31.34 -6.15 -25.35
C LYS A 72 -30.40 -6.07 -24.13
N LEU A 73 -29.92 -7.20 -23.62
CA LEU A 73 -28.92 -7.29 -22.54
C LEU A 73 -27.52 -7.70 -23.03
N ASP A 74 -27.34 -7.93 -24.33
CA ASP A 74 -26.04 -8.19 -24.96
C ASP A 74 -25.21 -6.89 -25.06
N VAL A 75 -24.93 -6.26 -23.92
CA VAL A 75 -24.02 -5.12 -23.84
C VAL A 75 -22.58 -5.66 -23.88
N PRO A 76 -21.81 -5.43 -24.96
CA PRO A 76 -20.40 -5.83 -24.99
C PRO A 76 -19.61 -5.16 -23.87
N CYS A 77 -18.81 -5.94 -23.13
CA CYS A 77 -18.03 -5.42 -22.02
C CYS A 77 -16.76 -4.75 -22.56
N ARG A 78 -16.77 -3.42 -22.66
CA ARG A 78 -15.59 -2.64 -23.11
C ARG A 78 -14.53 -2.58 -22.01
N LEU A 79 -13.36 -3.15 -22.27
CA LEU A 79 -12.15 -2.94 -21.48
C LEU A 79 -11.28 -1.88 -22.17
N ILE A 80 -11.14 -0.73 -21.52
CA ILE A 80 -10.36 0.42 -22.03
C ILE A 80 -9.12 0.58 -21.15
N ILE A 81 -7.94 0.47 -21.76
CA ILE A 81 -6.64 0.53 -21.08
C ILE A 81 -5.94 1.84 -21.45
N HIS A 82 -5.68 2.69 -20.46
CA HIS A 82 -5.01 3.97 -20.64
C HIS A 82 -3.54 3.91 -20.19
N PHE A 83 -2.62 3.84 -21.15
CA PHE A 83 -1.18 3.95 -20.92
C PHE A 83 -0.76 5.42 -20.87
N LYS A 84 -0.21 5.81 -19.73
CA LYS A 84 0.12 7.21 -19.40
C LYS A 84 1.62 7.46 -19.51
N ASP A 85 2.01 8.50 -20.22
CA ASP A 85 3.39 8.97 -20.25
C ASP A 85 3.66 9.93 -19.09
N LYS A 86 4.62 9.54 -18.23
CA LYS A 86 5.14 10.30 -17.08
C LYS A 86 5.77 11.66 -17.44
N PHE A 87 6.11 11.88 -18.71
CA PHE A 87 6.63 13.15 -19.20
C PHE A 87 5.50 14.11 -19.60
N LEU A 88 4.33 13.59 -20.00
CA LEU A 88 3.16 14.38 -20.39
C LEU A 88 2.29 14.72 -19.17
N ILE A 89 2.02 13.73 -18.32
CA ILE A 89 1.16 13.90 -17.13
C ILE A 89 1.88 13.58 -15.81
N ARG A 90 1.28 14.02 -14.69
CA ARG A 90 1.80 13.81 -13.34
C ARG A 90 1.81 12.35 -12.91
N ASN A 91 2.93 11.98 -12.29
CA ASN A 91 3.19 10.67 -11.72
C ASN A 91 2.67 10.68 -10.27
N LYS A 92 1.63 9.88 -9.96
CA LYS A 92 1.21 9.39 -8.62
C LYS A 92 -0.17 8.69 -8.74
N LYS A 93 -0.56 7.97 -7.68
CA LYS A 93 -1.89 7.31 -7.56
C LYS A 93 -3.04 8.32 -7.65
N ARG A 94 -3.06 9.37 -6.81
CA ARG A 94 -4.09 10.43 -6.83
C ARG A 94 -4.30 11.07 -8.20
N TRP A 95 -3.23 11.50 -8.89
CA TRP A 95 -3.37 12.13 -10.22
C TRP A 95 -3.92 11.18 -11.28
N SER A 96 -3.69 9.86 -11.11
CA SER A 96 -4.34 8.83 -11.94
C SER A 96 -5.84 8.71 -11.64
N GLN A 97 -6.24 8.77 -10.36
CA GLN A 97 -7.65 8.77 -9.98
C GLN A 97 -8.36 10.05 -10.45
N VAL A 98 -7.71 11.22 -10.35
CA VAL A 98 -8.20 12.49 -10.90
C VAL A 98 -8.48 12.38 -12.40
N MET A 99 -7.54 11.82 -13.18
CA MET A 99 -7.71 11.59 -14.62
C MET A 99 -8.99 10.78 -14.91
N TYR A 100 -9.19 9.66 -14.20
CA TYR A 100 -10.36 8.82 -14.37
C TYR A 100 -11.65 9.44 -13.83
N MET A 101 -11.62 10.17 -12.72
CA MET A 101 -12.79 10.87 -12.18
C MET A 101 -13.29 11.95 -13.13
N CYS A 102 -12.41 12.79 -13.68
CA CYS A 102 -12.82 13.76 -14.72
C CYS A 102 -13.42 13.04 -15.94
N TYR A 103 -12.76 12.00 -16.43
CA TYR A 103 -13.25 11.28 -17.62
C TYR A 103 -14.61 10.62 -17.39
N LEU A 104 -14.74 9.80 -16.34
CA LEU A 104 -15.93 8.99 -16.07
C LEU A 104 -17.10 9.79 -15.50
N LEU A 105 -16.84 10.87 -14.75
CA LEU A 105 -17.91 11.66 -14.11
C LEU A 105 -18.32 12.90 -14.90
N THR A 106 -17.45 13.50 -15.73
CA THR A 106 -17.78 14.73 -16.47
C THR A 106 -17.80 14.53 -17.99
N TYR A 107 -16.74 13.98 -18.60
CA TYR A 107 -16.70 13.86 -20.06
C TYR A 107 -17.62 12.75 -20.60
N LYS A 108 -17.44 11.52 -20.14
CA LYS A 108 -18.10 10.34 -20.69
C LYS A 108 -19.63 10.42 -20.66
N PRO A 109 -20.29 10.88 -19.57
CA PRO A 109 -21.76 11.01 -19.58
C PRO A 109 -22.29 12.02 -20.60
N ILE A 110 -21.53 13.09 -20.87
CA ILE A 110 -21.87 14.08 -21.90
C ILE A 110 -21.67 13.47 -23.29
N ALA A 111 -20.55 12.78 -23.52
CA ALA A 111 -20.26 12.12 -24.79
C ALA A 111 -21.26 10.99 -25.12
N GLU A 112 -21.71 10.23 -24.13
CA GLU A 112 -22.77 9.23 -24.26
C GLU A 112 -24.13 9.89 -24.55
N GLY A 113 -24.52 10.91 -23.79
CA GLY A 113 -25.80 11.60 -23.96
C GLY A 113 -25.94 12.39 -25.27
N LEU A 114 -24.82 12.83 -25.85
CA LEU A 114 -24.77 13.50 -27.17
C LEU A 114 -24.45 12.53 -28.33
N GLY A 115 -24.26 11.22 -28.08
CA GLY A 115 -23.98 10.22 -29.12
C GLY A 115 -22.59 10.30 -29.76
N ILE A 116 -21.63 10.97 -29.13
CA ILE A 116 -20.30 11.30 -29.69
C ILE A 116 -19.34 10.09 -29.68
N GLU A 117 -19.53 9.10 -28.79
CA GLU A 117 -18.56 8.02 -28.52
C GLU A 117 -18.11 7.15 -29.71
N ASN A 118 -18.83 7.15 -30.85
CA ASN A 118 -18.59 6.21 -31.96
C ASN A 118 -18.35 6.87 -33.33
N VAL A 119 -18.13 8.19 -33.39
CA VAL A 119 -17.83 8.86 -34.68
C VAL A 119 -16.35 8.72 -35.02
N SER A 120 -16.03 7.76 -35.89
CA SER A 120 -14.72 7.71 -36.55
C SER A 120 -14.46 9.02 -37.29
N SER A 121 -13.21 9.50 -37.32
CA SER A 121 -12.82 10.80 -37.89
C SER A 121 -13.40 11.05 -39.31
N SER A 122 -13.51 9.99 -40.12
CA SER A 122 -14.09 9.97 -41.47
C SER A 122 -15.60 10.21 -41.58
N LYS A 123 -16.36 10.17 -40.48
CA LYS A 123 -17.79 10.55 -40.45
C LYS A 123 -18.01 11.97 -39.92
N GLN A 124 -17.05 12.54 -39.19
CA GLN A 124 -17.22 13.85 -38.56
C GLN A 124 -17.16 14.99 -39.60
N GLU A 125 -16.48 14.78 -40.74
CA GLU A 125 -16.48 15.70 -41.89
C GLU A 125 -17.83 15.79 -42.62
N LYS A 126 -18.70 14.77 -42.51
CA LYS A 126 -20.08 14.83 -43.06
C LYS A 126 -21.11 15.41 -42.08
N ILE A 127 -20.73 15.66 -40.83
CA ILE A 127 -21.57 16.32 -39.83
C ILE A 127 -21.29 17.84 -39.80
N SER A 128 -20.15 18.30 -40.36
CA SER A 128 -19.76 19.71 -40.30
C SER A 128 -20.53 20.67 -41.21
N GLU A 129 -21.50 20.20 -42.01
CA GLU A 129 -22.35 21.05 -42.85
C GLU A 129 -23.53 21.69 -42.11
N ASN A 130 -23.96 21.11 -40.97
CA ASN A 130 -24.94 21.70 -40.05
C ASN A 130 -24.34 21.80 -38.64
N LYS A 131 -23.59 22.87 -38.36
CA LYS A 131 -23.19 23.22 -36.99
C LYS A 131 -24.29 24.03 -36.32
N PRO A 132 -24.80 23.61 -35.15
CA PRO A 132 -25.51 24.51 -34.25
C PRO A 132 -24.57 25.64 -33.78
N ASP A 133 -25.15 26.74 -33.33
CA ASP A 133 -24.38 27.84 -32.76
C ASP A 133 -23.56 27.37 -31.54
N PRO A 134 -22.36 27.92 -31.30
CA PRO A 134 -21.51 27.51 -30.17
C PRO A 134 -22.19 27.64 -28.79
N ILE A 135 -23.17 28.52 -28.67
CA ILE A 135 -23.96 28.76 -27.46
C ILE A 135 -24.98 27.64 -27.21
N ASP A 136 -25.58 27.10 -28.27
CA ASP A 136 -26.56 26.01 -28.22
C ASP A 136 -25.90 24.70 -27.75
N LEU A 137 -24.72 24.39 -28.31
CA LEU A 137 -23.92 23.22 -27.96
C LEU A 137 -23.49 23.18 -26.48
N GLU A 138 -23.07 24.30 -25.89
CA GLU A 138 -22.67 24.31 -24.47
C GLU A 138 -23.89 24.24 -23.54
N THR A 139 -25.03 24.82 -23.96
CA THR A 139 -26.31 24.72 -23.23
C THR A 139 -26.81 23.27 -23.20
N GLU A 140 -26.79 22.56 -24.33
CA GLU A 140 -27.16 21.13 -24.37
C GLU A 140 -26.17 20.26 -23.59
N ARG A 141 -24.86 20.57 -23.58
CA ARG A 141 -23.87 19.89 -22.72
C ARG A 141 -24.20 20.03 -21.25
N GLU A 142 -24.51 21.25 -20.78
CA GLU A 142 -24.88 21.48 -19.38
C GLU A 142 -26.17 20.74 -19.01
N LYS A 143 -27.17 20.76 -19.90
CA LYS A 143 -28.46 20.04 -19.75
C LYS A 143 -28.28 18.52 -19.68
N VAL A 144 -27.48 17.92 -20.56
CA VAL A 144 -27.15 16.49 -20.53
C VAL A 144 -26.39 16.13 -19.24
N PHE A 145 -25.39 16.94 -18.87
CA PHE A 145 -24.63 16.73 -17.63
C PHE A 145 -25.51 16.83 -16.38
N LYS A 146 -26.42 17.81 -16.33
CA LYS A 146 -27.40 17.98 -15.25
C LYS A 146 -28.32 16.76 -15.15
N THR A 147 -28.85 16.28 -16.28
CA THR A 147 -29.68 15.07 -16.35
C THR A 147 -28.94 13.83 -15.83
N PHE A 148 -27.67 13.64 -16.20
CA PHE A 148 -26.84 12.57 -15.65
C PHE A 148 -26.64 12.72 -14.13
N LYS A 149 -26.29 13.92 -13.67
CA LYS A 149 -25.97 14.21 -12.26
C LYS A 149 -27.17 14.03 -11.33
N GLU A 150 -28.36 14.44 -11.77
CA GLU A 150 -29.60 14.40 -10.98
C GLU A 150 -30.29 13.02 -11.07
N GLY A 151 -30.14 12.30 -12.19
CA GLY A 151 -30.68 10.95 -12.38
C GLY A 151 -29.63 9.84 -12.24
N ASN A 152 -28.98 9.51 -13.35
CA ASN A 152 -28.19 8.27 -13.50
C ASN A 152 -27.02 8.16 -12.51
N ALA A 153 -26.39 9.26 -12.11
CA ALA A 153 -25.26 9.26 -11.19
C ALA A 153 -25.57 8.64 -9.81
N VAL A 154 -26.84 8.54 -9.41
CA VAL A 154 -27.25 7.85 -8.17
C VAL A 154 -27.08 6.33 -8.28
N ARG A 155 -27.17 5.77 -9.49
CA ARG A 155 -27.03 4.35 -9.83
C ARG A 155 -25.72 4.00 -10.56
N THR A 156 -24.89 4.99 -10.88
CA THR A 156 -23.53 4.77 -11.39
C THR A 156 -22.54 4.63 -10.23
N PHE A 157 -21.70 3.60 -10.29
CA PHE A 157 -20.70 3.30 -9.27
C PHE A 157 -19.30 3.15 -9.88
N ILE A 158 -18.28 3.59 -9.15
CA ILE A 158 -16.86 3.50 -9.53
C ILE A 158 -16.15 2.59 -8.54
N LEU A 159 -15.60 1.47 -9.02
CA LEU A 159 -14.80 0.54 -8.23
C LEU A 159 -13.32 0.95 -8.27
N ALA A 160 -12.75 1.25 -7.11
CA ALA A 160 -11.31 1.48 -6.94
C ALA A 160 -10.61 0.15 -6.60
N LEU A 161 -9.58 -0.17 -7.38
CA LEU A 161 -8.76 -1.39 -7.26
C LEU A 161 -7.28 -1.02 -7.28
N ASP A 162 -6.48 -1.69 -6.44
CA ASP A 162 -5.02 -1.73 -6.61
C ASP A 162 -4.61 -2.92 -7.48
N GLY A 163 -3.48 -2.79 -8.20
CA GLY A 163 -3.07 -3.73 -9.25
C GLY A 163 -2.55 -5.08 -8.76
N ASP A 164 -2.47 -5.29 -7.46
CA ASP A 164 -2.01 -6.51 -6.77
C ASP A 164 -3.12 -7.18 -5.94
N VAL A 165 -4.39 -6.84 -6.25
CA VAL A 165 -5.57 -7.32 -5.52
C VAL A 165 -6.28 -8.44 -6.28
N ASP A 166 -6.31 -9.65 -5.70
CA ASP A 166 -7.19 -10.74 -6.13
C ASP A 166 -8.58 -10.57 -5.46
N PHE A 167 -9.67 -10.70 -6.20
CA PHE A 167 -11.03 -10.75 -5.64
C PHE A 167 -11.94 -11.67 -6.47
N LYS A 168 -13.10 -12.05 -5.90
CA LYS A 168 -14.12 -12.86 -6.60
C LYS A 168 -15.28 -11.97 -7.08
N PRO A 169 -15.99 -12.30 -8.17
CA PRO A 169 -17.14 -11.52 -8.64
C PRO A 169 -18.19 -11.23 -7.56
N ASP A 170 -18.52 -12.24 -6.74
CA ASP A 170 -19.41 -12.13 -5.57
C ASP A 170 -19.02 -11.01 -4.59
N ALA A 171 -17.73 -10.67 -4.47
CA ALA A 171 -17.30 -9.60 -3.58
C ALA A 171 -17.80 -8.24 -4.09
N VAL A 172 -17.70 -7.97 -5.39
CA VAL A 172 -18.21 -6.74 -6.01
C VAL A 172 -19.73 -6.67 -5.90
N VAL A 173 -20.44 -7.78 -6.12
CA VAL A 173 -21.90 -7.86 -5.93
C VAL A 173 -22.28 -7.48 -4.49
N ARG A 174 -21.58 -8.01 -3.48
CA ARG A 174 -21.84 -7.68 -2.06
C ARG A 174 -21.58 -6.20 -1.72
N LEU A 175 -20.63 -5.54 -2.38
CA LEU A 175 -20.47 -4.09 -2.26
C LEU A 175 -21.64 -3.35 -2.90
N LEU A 176 -22.05 -3.77 -4.09
CA LEU A 176 -23.15 -3.17 -4.83
C LEU A 176 -24.49 -3.30 -4.07
N ASP A 177 -24.80 -4.46 -3.50
CA ASP A 177 -25.99 -4.69 -2.66
C ASP A 177 -26.09 -3.65 -1.53
N ARG A 178 -24.97 -3.36 -0.86
CA ARG A 178 -24.89 -2.34 0.19
C ARG A 178 -25.11 -0.93 -0.34
N MET A 179 -24.53 -0.60 -1.49
CA MET A 179 -24.76 0.70 -2.15
C MET A 179 -26.20 0.87 -2.64
N LEU A 180 -26.85 -0.20 -3.09
CA LEU A 180 -28.25 -0.17 -3.55
C LEU A 180 -29.24 -0.09 -2.38
N LYS A 181 -28.93 -0.70 -1.23
CA LYS A 181 -29.81 -0.72 -0.05
C LYS A 181 -30.04 0.67 0.58
N ASN A 182 -29.05 1.55 0.58
CA ASN A 182 -29.15 2.88 1.19
C ASN A 182 -28.56 3.96 0.26
N PRO A 183 -29.36 4.92 -0.23
CA PRO A 183 -28.90 5.96 -1.16
C PRO A 183 -27.86 6.91 -0.54
N ASP A 184 -27.86 7.09 0.79
CA ASP A 184 -26.91 7.94 1.48
C ASP A 184 -25.48 7.34 1.55
N VAL A 185 -25.32 6.06 1.20
CA VAL A 185 -23.99 5.43 1.18
C VAL A 185 -23.21 6.00 0.00
N GLY A 186 -22.18 6.78 0.32
CA GLY A 186 -21.26 7.38 -0.66
C GLY A 186 -20.16 6.43 -1.10
N ALA A 187 -19.73 5.54 -0.21
CA ALA A 187 -18.86 4.42 -0.54
C ALA A 187 -19.04 3.20 0.37
N SER A 188 -18.71 2.02 -0.16
CA SER A 188 -18.65 0.77 0.58
C SER A 188 -17.33 0.04 0.30
N CYS A 189 -16.64 -0.39 1.34
CA CYS A 189 -15.36 -1.10 1.24
C CYS A 189 -15.46 -2.58 1.65
N GLY A 190 -14.63 -3.43 1.02
CA GLY A 190 -14.52 -4.84 1.39
C GLY A 190 -13.55 -5.10 2.54
N ARG A 191 -13.49 -6.36 2.98
CA ARG A 191 -12.46 -6.90 3.87
C ARG A 191 -11.22 -7.24 3.05
N ILE A 192 -10.08 -6.74 3.51
CA ILE A 192 -8.77 -6.97 2.89
C ILE A 192 -8.05 -8.07 3.66
N ILE A 193 -7.62 -9.12 2.97
CA ILE A 193 -6.96 -10.30 3.55
C ILE A 193 -5.49 -10.34 3.08
N PRO A 194 -4.50 -10.25 3.98
CA PRO A 194 -3.08 -10.30 3.62
C PRO A 194 -2.62 -11.62 2.98
N LYS A 195 -1.92 -11.51 1.86
CA LYS A 195 -1.15 -12.57 1.19
C LYS A 195 0.35 -12.28 1.23
N GLY A 196 1.15 -13.33 1.05
CA GLY A 196 2.61 -13.33 1.15
C GLY A 196 3.11 -14.42 2.10
N SER A 197 4.41 -14.44 2.33
CA SER A 197 5.17 -15.41 3.10
C SER A 197 6.00 -14.76 4.21
N GLY A 198 6.36 -15.57 5.23
CA GLY A 198 7.26 -15.16 6.31
C GLY A 198 6.65 -14.35 7.47
N PRO A 199 7.44 -14.05 8.52
CA PRO A 199 6.94 -13.52 9.79
C PRO A 199 6.26 -12.14 9.69
N MET A 200 6.75 -11.25 8.83
CA MET A 200 6.13 -9.92 8.66
C MET A 200 4.71 -10.02 8.10
N VAL A 201 4.42 -11.05 7.30
CA VAL A 201 3.06 -11.33 6.80
C VAL A 201 2.20 -11.94 7.92
N TRP A 202 2.76 -12.78 8.78
CA TRP A 202 2.06 -13.32 9.96
C TRP A 202 1.61 -12.20 10.90
N TYR A 203 2.50 -11.27 11.25
CA TYR A 203 2.17 -10.08 12.03
C TYR A 203 0.99 -9.32 11.39
N GLN A 204 1.06 -9.05 10.08
CA GLN A 204 0.02 -8.30 9.37
C GLN A 204 -1.30 -9.07 9.24
N LYS A 205 -1.29 -10.40 9.14
CA LYS A 205 -2.50 -11.22 9.17
C LYS A 205 -3.27 -11.05 10.48
N PHE A 206 -2.59 -11.09 11.63
CA PHE A 206 -3.24 -10.86 12.92
C PHE A 206 -3.68 -9.40 13.09
N GLU A 207 -2.82 -8.43 12.76
CA GLU A 207 -3.15 -7.01 12.83
C GLU A 207 -4.40 -6.65 12.01
N TYR A 208 -4.47 -7.12 10.76
CA TYR A 208 -5.63 -6.89 9.89
C TYR A 208 -6.87 -7.61 10.43
N ALA A 209 -6.73 -8.84 10.95
CA ALA A 209 -7.84 -9.59 11.53
C ALA A 209 -8.44 -8.84 12.72
N VAL A 210 -7.64 -8.49 13.74
CA VAL A 210 -8.11 -7.77 14.93
C VAL A 210 -8.70 -6.40 14.56
N SER A 211 -8.07 -5.66 13.65
CA SER A 211 -8.59 -4.37 13.17
C SER A 211 -9.94 -4.50 12.44
N HIS A 212 -10.14 -5.56 11.65
CA HIS A 212 -11.41 -5.83 10.98
C HIS A 212 -12.50 -6.35 11.93
N TRP A 213 -12.14 -7.24 12.85
CA TRP A 213 -13.07 -7.82 13.83
C TRP A 213 -13.59 -6.77 14.81
N LEU A 214 -12.69 -5.97 15.38
CA LEU A 214 -13.01 -5.03 16.46
C LEU A 214 -13.21 -3.62 15.92
N GLN A 215 -12.13 -2.94 15.52
CA GLN A 215 -12.17 -1.51 15.22
C GLN A 215 -13.12 -1.16 14.05
N LYS A 216 -12.95 -1.75 12.86
CA LYS A 216 -13.78 -1.43 11.68
C LYS A 216 -15.25 -1.79 11.87
N ALA A 217 -15.53 -2.92 12.51
CA ALA A 217 -16.88 -3.34 12.84
C ALA A 217 -17.59 -2.31 13.73
N THR A 218 -16.85 -1.77 14.71
CA THR A 218 -17.32 -0.75 15.65
C THR A 218 -17.53 0.60 14.97
N GLU A 219 -16.59 1.03 14.13
CA GLU A 219 -16.75 2.23 13.30
C GLU A 219 -17.99 2.14 12.38
N HIS A 220 -18.27 0.96 11.82
CA HIS A 220 -19.46 0.74 11.00
C HIS A 220 -20.79 0.76 11.79
N VAL A 221 -20.78 0.27 13.04
CA VAL A 221 -21.99 0.16 13.87
C VAL A 221 -22.34 1.47 14.55
N PHE A 222 -21.36 2.17 15.14
CA PHE A 222 -21.60 3.42 15.88
C PHE A 222 -21.59 4.68 14.99
N GLY A 223 -21.24 4.55 13.70
CA GLY A 223 -21.36 5.65 12.74
C GLY A 223 -20.94 5.26 11.31
N CYS A 224 -19.76 5.74 10.91
CA CYS A 224 -19.18 5.52 9.58
C CYS A 224 -17.70 5.14 9.68
N VAL A 225 -17.26 4.18 8.87
CA VAL A 225 -15.82 3.83 8.78
C VAL A 225 -15.01 5.01 8.24
N LEU A 226 -13.92 5.37 8.91
CA LEU A 226 -13.15 6.58 8.59
C LEU A 226 -12.26 6.46 7.33
N CYS A 227 -12.23 5.28 6.70
CA CYS A 227 -11.51 5.05 5.46
C CYS A 227 -12.13 3.91 4.64
N SER A 228 -12.47 4.22 3.39
CA SER A 228 -12.67 3.24 2.32
C SER A 228 -11.33 3.02 1.61
N PRO A 229 -10.60 1.91 1.85
CA PRO A 229 -9.24 1.73 1.36
C PRO A 229 -9.18 1.72 -0.17
N GLY A 230 -8.16 2.37 -0.73
CA GLY A 230 -8.02 2.52 -2.18
C GLY A 230 -7.79 1.22 -2.98
N CYS A 231 -7.66 0.08 -2.32
CA CYS A 231 -7.38 -1.23 -2.92
C CYS A 231 -8.65 -2.04 -3.29
N PHE A 232 -9.78 -1.86 -2.59
CA PHE A 232 -11.04 -2.55 -2.90
C PHE A 232 -12.25 -1.81 -2.28
N SER A 233 -12.68 -0.72 -2.93
CA SER A 233 -13.80 0.11 -2.49
C SER A 233 -14.67 0.59 -3.65
N LEU A 234 -16.00 0.59 -3.46
CA LEU A 234 -16.99 1.02 -4.45
C LEU A 234 -17.58 2.38 -4.04
N PHE A 235 -17.51 3.37 -4.92
CA PHE A 235 -17.96 4.76 -4.70
C PHE A 235 -19.17 5.10 -5.57
N ARG A 236 -20.12 5.90 -5.06
CA ARG A 236 -21.28 6.40 -5.83
C ARG A 236 -20.90 7.63 -6.65
N ALA A 237 -21.25 7.67 -7.93
CA ALA A 237 -20.94 8.80 -8.81
C ALA A 237 -21.59 10.12 -8.33
N SER A 238 -22.86 10.09 -7.89
CA SER A 238 -23.53 11.28 -7.34
C SER A 238 -22.88 11.84 -6.08
N ALA A 239 -22.28 10.97 -5.25
CA ALA A 239 -21.53 11.39 -4.07
C ALA A 239 -20.22 12.08 -4.47
N LEU A 240 -19.47 11.50 -5.40
CA LEU A 240 -18.24 12.11 -5.95
C LEU A 240 -18.53 13.44 -6.67
N LEU A 241 -19.66 13.55 -7.37
CA LEU A 241 -20.13 14.76 -8.07
C LEU A 241 -20.66 15.87 -7.15
N ASN A 242 -20.64 15.69 -5.81
CA ASN A 242 -20.89 16.78 -4.88
C ASN A 242 -19.85 17.90 -5.13
N SER A 243 -20.32 19.13 -5.34
CA SER A 243 -19.52 20.24 -5.88
C SER A 243 -18.27 20.57 -5.06
N ASN A 244 -18.31 20.31 -3.75
CA ASN A 244 -17.17 20.53 -2.87
C ASN A 244 -16.17 19.36 -2.88
N ILE A 245 -16.64 18.12 -3.08
CA ILE A 245 -15.80 16.92 -3.01
C ILE A 245 -14.86 16.87 -4.20
N LEU A 246 -15.39 16.80 -5.42
CA LEU A 246 -14.56 16.73 -6.63
C LEU A 246 -13.64 17.97 -6.74
N LYS A 247 -14.15 19.18 -6.49
CA LYS A 247 -13.34 20.42 -6.53
C LYS A 247 -12.16 20.38 -5.56
N THR A 248 -12.34 19.87 -4.34
CA THR A 248 -11.26 19.73 -3.36
C THR A 248 -10.31 18.59 -3.74
N TYR A 249 -10.86 17.47 -4.23
CA TYR A 249 -10.06 16.35 -4.69
C TYR A 249 -9.17 16.69 -5.90
N LEU A 250 -9.56 17.67 -6.71
CA LEU A 250 -8.80 18.24 -7.83
C LEU A 250 -7.77 19.32 -7.42
N LYS A 251 -7.82 19.82 -6.18
CA LYS A 251 -6.98 20.93 -5.69
C LYS A 251 -5.52 20.48 -5.50
N GLU A 252 -4.56 21.28 -5.93
CA GLU A 252 -3.16 21.04 -5.59
C GLU A 252 -2.88 21.31 -4.10
N PRO A 253 -2.12 20.46 -3.40
CA PRO A 253 -1.70 20.74 -2.03
C PRO A 253 -0.76 21.95 -1.99
N SER A 254 -1.06 22.92 -1.12
CA SER A 254 -0.22 24.10 -0.89
C SER A 254 0.57 24.02 0.42
N THR A 255 0.00 23.43 1.48
CA THR A 255 0.63 23.31 2.80
C THR A 255 1.18 21.91 3.06
N GLY A 256 2.15 21.78 3.97
CA GLY A 256 2.69 20.48 4.40
C GLY A 256 1.61 19.46 4.82
N LEU A 257 0.52 19.92 5.47
CA LEU A 257 -0.56 19.06 5.93
C LEU A 257 -1.39 18.53 4.74
N GLU A 258 -1.68 19.40 3.77
CA GLU A 258 -2.31 18.98 2.51
C GLU A 258 -1.43 18.01 1.72
N TYR A 259 -0.10 18.12 1.75
CA TYR A 259 0.78 17.11 1.14
C TYR A 259 0.67 15.73 1.80
N ILE A 260 0.44 15.65 3.12
CA ILE A 260 0.23 14.37 3.83
C ILE A 260 -1.17 13.83 3.52
N GLN A 261 -2.20 14.64 3.74
CA GLN A 261 -3.60 14.23 3.54
C GLN A 261 -3.86 13.88 2.07
N TYR A 262 -3.45 14.73 1.12
CA TYR A 262 -3.84 14.59 -0.28
C TYR A 262 -2.92 13.65 -1.07
N ASP A 263 -1.61 13.66 -0.80
CA ASP A 263 -0.61 12.99 -1.66
C ASP A 263 -0.01 11.70 -1.05
N GLN A 264 -0.29 11.38 0.23
CA GLN A 264 0.17 10.17 0.91
C GLN A 264 -0.95 9.22 1.38
N GLY A 265 -2.19 9.70 1.53
CA GLY A 265 -3.38 8.89 1.83
C GLY A 265 -4.64 9.48 1.20
N GLU A 266 -4.64 9.50 -0.13
CA GLU A 266 -5.70 10.07 -0.95
C GLU A 266 -7.06 9.37 -0.80
N ASP A 267 -7.06 8.12 -0.36
CA ASP A 267 -8.26 7.33 -0.03
C ASP A 267 -8.89 7.78 1.30
N ARG A 268 -8.07 8.12 2.30
CA ARG A 268 -8.51 8.78 3.53
C ARG A 268 -9.04 10.18 3.26
N LEU A 269 -8.35 11.00 2.45
CA LEU A 269 -8.88 12.31 2.04
C LEU A 269 -10.29 12.18 1.44
N LEU A 270 -10.46 11.28 0.46
CA LEU A 270 -11.74 11.11 -0.20
C LEU A 270 -12.83 10.65 0.77
N SER A 271 -12.47 9.79 1.72
CA SER A 271 -13.35 9.36 2.82
C SER A 271 -13.75 10.55 3.70
N THR A 272 -12.80 11.35 4.19
CA THR A 272 -13.03 12.57 4.98
C THR A 272 -13.98 13.54 4.27
N LEU A 273 -13.78 13.80 2.97
CA LEU A 273 -14.64 14.68 2.17
C LEU A 273 -16.08 14.16 2.03
N LEU A 274 -16.27 12.84 1.93
CA LEU A 274 -17.59 12.21 1.91
C LEU A 274 -18.30 12.35 3.27
N LEU A 275 -17.57 12.09 4.36
CA LEU A 275 -18.10 12.24 5.73
C LEU A 275 -18.52 13.69 6.03
N GLN A 276 -17.74 14.68 5.59
CA GLN A 276 -18.07 16.11 5.69
C GLN A 276 -19.28 16.56 4.84
N LYS A 277 -19.88 15.68 4.03
CA LYS A 277 -21.01 15.98 3.12
C LYS A 277 -22.19 15.02 3.26
N ASN A 278 -22.47 14.57 4.49
CA ASN A 278 -23.63 13.73 4.84
C ASN A 278 -23.66 12.33 4.19
N PHE A 279 -22.55 11.85 3.63
CA PHE A 279 -22.49 10.49 3.11
C PHE A 279 -22.11 9.49 4.21
N LYS A 280 -22.74 8.31 4.16
CA LYS A 280 -22.33 7.16 4.96
C LYS A 280 -21.20 6.41 4.24
N LEU A 281 -20.22 5.94 5.02
CA LEU A 281 -19.18 5.02 4.55
C LEU A 281 -19.37 3.66 5.22
N GLU A 282 -19.65 2.63 4.43
CA GLU A 282 -19.91 1.28 4.92
C GLU A 282 -18.71 0.32 4.73
N TYR A 283 -18.71 -0.73 5.56
CA TYR A 283 -17.76 -1.83 5.50
C TYR A 283 -18.56 -3.12 5.32
N THR A 284 -18.15 -3.93 4.37
CA THR A 284 -18.83 -5.16 3.99
C THR A 284 -17.93 -6.34 4.31
N ALA A 285 -17.96 -6.85 5.55
CA ALA A 285 -17.11 -7.98 5.96
C ALA A 285 -17.37 -9.29 5.18
N ALA A 286 -18.50 -9.39 4.47
CA ALA A 286 -18.76 -10.50 3.57
C ALA A 286 -18.09 -10.35 2.19
N SER A 287 -17.50 -9.19 1.88
CA SER A 287 -16.90 -8.88 0.58
C SER A 287 -15.38 -8.99 0.68
N ASP A 288 -14.83 -10.13 0.29
CA ASP A 288 -13.41 -10.47 0.48
C ASP A 288 -12.56 -10.14 -0.75
N ALA A 289 -11.46 -9.44 -0.51
CA ALA A 289 -10.37 -9.19 -1.45
C ALA A 289 -9.02 -9.49 -0.78
N TYR A 290 -8.02 -9.90 -1.56
CA TYR A 290 -6.71 -10.32 -1.08
C TYR A 290 -5.61 -9.47 -1.71
N THR A 291 -4.62 -9.04 -0.94
CA THR A 291 -3.51 -8.18 -1.43
C THR A 291 -2.17 -8.68 -0.89
N TYR A 292 -1.10 -8.49 -1.64
CA TYR A 292 0.26 -8.80 -1.18
C TYR A 292 0.74 -7.71 -0.23
N VAL A 293 1.06 -8.09 1.01
CA VAL A 293 1.60 -7.17 2.01
C VAL A 293 3.12 -7.25 2.07
N PRO A 294 3.83 -6.22 2.58
CA PRO A 294 5.28 -6.24 2.71
C PRO A 294 5.80 -7.47 3.47
N GLU A 295 6.69 -8.24 2.84
CA GLU A 295 7.32 -9.43 3.46
C GLU A 295 8.58 -9.04 4.26
N GLY A 296 9.24 -7.94 3.90
CA GLY A 296 10.46 -7.45 4.56
C GLY A 296 10.23 -6.26 5.49
N PHE A 297 10.98 -6.22 6.60
CA PHE A 297 10.93 -5.16 7.61
C PHE A 297 11.09 -3.74 7.03
N PHE A 298 12.05 -3.53 6.13
CA PHE A 298 12.27 -2.22 5.52
C PHE A 298 11.11 -1.77 4.61
N GLU A 299 10.45 -2.69 3.92
CA GLU A 299 9.29 -2.36 3.07
C GLU A 299 8.07 -2.03 3.93
N PHE A 300 7.83 -2.81 5.00
CA PHE A 300 6.80 -2.54 6.01
C PHE A 300 6.96 -1.14 6.63
N PHE A 301 8.16 -0.79 7.12
CA PHE A 301 8.43 0.54 7.69
C PHE A 301 8.18 1.67 6.67
N ASN A 302 8.62 1.51 5.41
CA ASN A 302 8.39 2.51 4.37
C ASN A 302 6.90 2.68 3.98
N GLN A 303 6.11 1.60 4.03
CA GLN A 303 4.66 1.67 3.83
C GLN A 303 4.00 2.46 4.97
N ARG A 304 4.29 2.07 6.22
CA ARG A 304 3.65 2.62 7.42
C ARG A 304 4.03 4.06 7.72
N ARG A 305 5.21 4.50 7.28
CA ARG A 305 5.62 5.91 7.24
C ARG A 305 4.62 6.83 6.54
N ARG A 306 3.88 6.34 5.55
CA ARG A 306 2.80 7.09 4.87
C ARG A 306 1.45 6.93 5.57
N TRP A 307 1.14 5.70 5.98
CA TRP A 307 -0.18 5.37 6.54
C TRP A 307 -0.42 5.95 7.92
N ALA A 308 0.56 5.90 8.84
CA ALA A 308 0.36 6.38 10.21
C ALA A 308 0.12 7.90 10.26
N PRO A 309 0.92 8.77 9.60
CA PRO A 309 0.68 10.21 9.67
C PRO A 309 -0.57 10.64 8.91
N SER A 310 -0.90 9.99 7.79
CA SER A 310 -2.17 10.24 7.09
C SER A 310 -3.39 9.81 7.93
N THR A 311 -3.28 8.75 8.71
CA THR A 311 -4.34 8.33 9.64
C THR A 311 -4.55 9.38 10.72
N LEU A 312 -3.48 9.82 11.40
CA LEU A 312 -3.54 10.88 12.41
C LEU A 312 -4.09 12.20 11.83
N ALA A 313 -3.59 12.64 10.67
CA ALA A 313 -3.99 13.89 10.04
C ALA A 313 -5.48 13.92 9.61
N ASN A 314 -6.06 12.79 9.21
CA ASN A 314 -7.48 12.72 8.86
C ASN A 314 -8.39 12.58 10.08
N ILE A 315 -7.98 11.86 11.12
CA ILE A 315 -8.73 11.80 12.39
C ILE A 315 -8.75 13.19 13.04
N PHE A 316 -7.61 13.88 13.07
CA PHE A 316 -7.49 15.25 13.58
C PHE A 316 -8.39 16.24 12.83
N GLU A 317 -8.45 16.15 11.49
CA GLU A 317 -9.35 16.97 10.66
C GLU A 317 -10.83 16.77 11.04
N ILE A 318 -11.27 15.52 11.24
CA ILE A 318 -12.64 15.18 11.67
C ILE A 318 -12.92 15.69 13.10
N ILE A 319 -11.94 15.66 14.00
CA ILE A 319 -12.07 16.18 15.37
C ILE A 319 -12.15 17.72 15.37
N ILE A 320 -11.32 18.43 14.61
CA ILE A 320 -11.40 19.90 14.50
C ILE A 320 -12.73 20.31 13.86
N SER A 321 -13.15 19.62 12.80
CA SER A 321 -14.41 19.89 12.12
C SER A 321 -15.63 19.30 12.83
N ALA A 322 -15.50 18.76 14.05
CA ALA A 322 -16.51 18.00 14.78
C ALA A 322 -17.92 18.61 14.74
N SER A 323 -18.06 19.88 15.12
CA SER A 323 -19.36 20.58 15.12
C SER A 323 -19.98 20.65 13.72
N SER A 324 -19.18 20.97 12.71
CA SER A 324 -19.63 20.99 11.30
C SER A 324 -20.02 19.59 10.83
N VAL A 325 -19.23 18.57 11.16
CA VAL A 325 -19.46 17.18 10.75
C VAL A 325 -20.71 16.60 11.43
N THR A 326 -20.94 16.81 12.74
CA THR A 326 -22.17 16.32 13.41
C THR A 326 -23.42 17.02 12.93
N ASN A 327 -23.32 18.30 12.57
CA ASN A 327 -24.47 19.07 12.06
C ASN A 327 -24.77 18.74 10.59
N ALA A 328 -23.75 18.38 9.81
CA ALA A 328 -23.90 18.01 8.40
C ALA A 328 -24.21 16.53 8.18
N ASN A 329 -23.68 15.62 9.00
CA ASN A 329 -23.76 14.17 8.80
C ASN A 329 -24.53 13.46 9.91
N LYS A 330 -25.77 13.04 9.60
CA LYS A 330 -26.67 12.36 10.56
C LYS A 330 -26.15 11.00 11.06
N TYR A 331 -25.15 10.42 10.40
CA TYR A 331 -24.52 9.16 10.80
C TYR A 331 -23.33 9.35 11.75
N ILE A 332 -22.90 10.59 12.02
CA ILE A 332 -21.79 10.88 12.94
C ILE A 332 -22.36 11.56 14.20
N SER A 333 -22.39 10.81 15.30
CA SER A 333 -22.84 11.34 16.61
C SER A 333 -21.69 12.02 17.36
N LYS A 334 -22.04 12.88 18.34
CA LYS A 334 -21.04 13.47 19.26
C LYS A 334 -20.28 12.40 20.04
N LEU A 335 -20.96 11.33 20.47
CA LEU A 335 -20.34 10.20 21.18
C LEU A 335 -19.33 9.45 20.30
N TYR A 336 -19.65 9.29 19.00
CA TYR A 336 -18.72 8.70 18.03
C TYR A 336 -17.44 9.54 17.86
N LEU A 337 -17.56 10.88 17.91
CA LEU A 337 -16.39 11.75 17.88
C LEU A 337 -15.61 11.76 19.20
N VAL A 338 -16.26 11.60 20.36
CA VAL A 338 -15.55 11.40 21.64
C VAL A 338 -14.73 10.11 21.62
N TYR A 339 -15.28 9.02 21.08
CA TYR A 339 -14.54 7.76 20.87
C TYR A 339 -13.31 7.95 19.98
N HIS A 340 -13.43 8.66 18.85
CA HIS A 340 -12.28 8.94 17.98
C HIS A 340 -11.27 9.93 18.56
N MET A 341 -11.72 10.91 19.35
CA MET A 341 -10.85 11.81 20.10
C MET A 341 -10.03 11.06 21.16
N PHE A 342 -10.65 10.08 21.84
CA PHE A 342 -9.91 9.18 22.72
C PHE A 342 -8.91 8.31 21.95
N LEU A 343 -9.31 7.67 20.84
CA LEU A 343 -8.37 6.87 20.02
C LEU A 343 -7.19 7.70 19.50
N PHE A 344 -7.42 8.96 19.14
CA PHE A 344 -6.39 9.89 18.72
C PHE A 344 -5.42 10.23 19.86
N ALA A 345 -5.93 10.64 21.03
CA ALA A 345 -5.11 10.93 22.21
C ALA A 345 -4.32 9.70 22.68
N SER A 346 -4.98 8.54 22.72
CA SER A 346 -4.38 7.23 22.99
C SER A 346 -3.22 6.94 22.03
N SER A 347 -3.41 7.15 20.72
CA SER A 347 -2.35 6.94 19.71
C SER A 347 -1.14 7.85 19.92
N LEU A 348 -1.31 9.07 20.46
CA LEU A 348 -0.21 9.99 20.75
C LEU A 348 0.57 9.61 22.02
N ILE A 349 -0.11 9.06 23.04
CA ILE A 349 0.47 8.70 24.35
C ILE A 349 0.99 7.25 24.39
N THR A 350 0.50 6.38 23.49
CA THR A 350 0.91 4.97 23.39
C THR A 350 2.43 4.76 23.39
N PRO A 351 3.26 5.52 22.65
CA PRO A 351 4.72 5.38 22.71
C PRO A 351 5.29 5.50 24.13
N GLY A 352 4.83 6.50 24.90
CA GLY A 352 5.22 6.69 26.30
C GLY A 352 4.65 5.62 27.23
N THR A 353 3.44 5.12 26.95
CA THR A 353 2.89 3.95 27.66
C THR A 353 3.77 2.72 27.47
N ILE A 354 4.18 2.45 26.23
CA ILE A 354 5.04 1.30 25.90
C ILE A 354 6.44 1.49 26.48
N PHE A 355 6.98 2.71 26.52
CA PHE A 355 8.22 3.03 27.24
C PHE A 355 8.15 2.66 28.73
N LEU A 356 7.06 3.01 29.41
CA LEU A 356 6.85 2.70 30.83
C LEU A 356 6.55 1.21 31.07
N MET A 357 5.82 0.56 30.16
CA MET A 357 5.60 -0.89 30.19
C MET A 357 6.93 -1.66 30.10
N ILE A 358 7.83 -1.22 29.22
CA ILE A 358 9.19 -1.77 29.10
C ILE A 358 9.97 -1.59 30.40
N LEU A 359 9.90 -0.40 31.02
CA LEU A 359 10.57 -0.11 32.28
C LEU A 359 10.10 -1.05 33.40
N GLY A 360 8.78 -1.12 33.64
CA GLY A 360 8.19 -1.96 34.67
C GLY A 360 8.47 -3.45 34.45
N ALA A 361 8.41 -3.91 33.20
CA ALA A 361 8.70 -5.30 32.88
C ALA A 361 10.19 -5.67 32.95
N THR A 362 11.09 -4.73 32.60
CA THR A 362 12.54 -4.90 32.84
C THR A 362 12.83 -5.04 34.33
N LYS A 363 12.11 -4.28 35.17
CA LYS A 363 12.18 -4.36 36.62
C LYS A 363 11.70 -5.69 37.19
N LEU A 364 10.57 -6.20 36.70
CA LEU A 364 10.04 -7.51 37.08
C LEU A 364 10.99 -8.65 36.68
N ALA A 365 11.57 -8.57 35.48
CA ALA A 365 12.50 -9.57 34.95
C ALA A 365 13.89 -9.54 35.59
N PHE A 366 14.40 -8.35 35.92
CA PHE A 366 15.74 -8.15 36.47
C PHE A 366 15.70 -7.24 37.72
N PRO A 367 15.22 -7.76 38.88
CA PRO A 367 15.08 -6.96 40.11
C PRO A 367 16.38 -6.30 40.61
N VAL A 368 17.53 -6.88 40.23
CA VAL A 368 18.89 -6.37 40.53
C VAL A 368 19.17 -5.01 39.86
N ILE A 369 18.48 -4.68 38.77
CA ILE A 369 18.66 -3.40 38.07
C ILE A 369 17.84 -2.31 38.79
N PRO A 370 18.47 -1.21 39.26
CA PRO A 370 17.74 -0.11 39.89
C PRO A 370 16.90 0.67 38.86
N THR A 371 15.81 1.29 39.32
CA THR A 371 14.72 1.80 38.47
C THR A 371 15.22 2.90 37.52
N TRP A 372 16.06 3.80 38.03
CA TRP A 372 16.73 4.84 37.26
C TRP A 372 17.66 4.29 36.16
N LEU A 373 18.33 3.15 36.39
CA LEU A 373 19.26 2.58 35.39
C LEU A 373 18.49 1.92 34.25
N ALA A 374 17.43 1.17 34.56
CA ALA A 374 16.52 0.62 33.55
C ALA A 374 15.88 1.74 32.71
N PHE A 375 15.49 2.85 33.35
CA PHE A 375 14.99 4.05 32.67
C PHE A 375 16.02 4.64 31.70
N LEU A 376 17.26 4.85 32.15
CA LEU A 376 18.33 5.40 31.31
C LEU A 376 18.66 4.51 30.11
N ILE A 377 18.73 3.19 30.30
CA ILE A 377 18.99 2.23 29.20
C ILE A 377 17.89 2.35 28.12
N ASN A 378 16.62 2.32 28.53
CA ASN A 378 15.49 2.44 27.61
C ASN A 378 15.45 3.82 26.92
N LEU A 379 15.71 4.89 27.68
CA LEU A 379 15.80 6.26 27.16
C LEU A 379 16.90 6.38 26.10
N THR A 380 18.09 5.81 26.34
CA THR A 380 19.19 5.81 25.37
C THR A 380 18.78 5.13 24.05
N LEU A 381 18.12 3.97 24.10
CA LEU A 381 17.65 3.28 22.90
C LEU A 381 16.64 4.12 22.10
N VAL A 382 15.67 4.75 22.75
CA VAL A 382 14.70 5.63 22.07
C VAL A 382 15.36 6.91 21.54
N CYS A 383 16.26 7.52 22.30
CA CYS A 383 17.02 8.70 21.87
C CYS A 383 17.88 8.43 20.63
N ILE A 384 18.50 7.24 20.50
CA ILE A 384 19.24 6.84 19.30
C ILE A 384 18.31 6.84 18.06
N VAL A 385 17.06 6.39 18.19
CA VAL A 385 16.09 6.42 17.09
C VAL A 385 15.65 7.85 16.76
N ILE A 386 15.37 8.68 17.77
CA ILE A 386 14.96 10.09 17.59
C ILE A 386 16.08 10.88 16.89
N VAL A 387 17.30 10.82 17.40
CA VAL A 387 18.49 11.48 16.82
C VAL A 387 18.78 10.92 15.42
N GLY A 388 18.67 9.60 15.24
CA GLY A 388 18.79 8.96 13.94
C GLY A 388 17.79 9.49 12.91
N CYS A 389 16.52 9.69 13.29
CA CYS A 389 15.50 10.26 12.40
C CYS A 389 15.78 11.72 11.98
N MET A 390 16.51 12.47 12.81
CA MET A 390 16.85 13.88 12.54
C MET A 390 18.15 14.03 11.73
N LEU A 391 19.14 13.17 11.95
CA LEU A 391 20.50 13.33 11.39
C LEU A 391 20.88 12.30 10.31
N ALA A 392 20.37 11.08 10.36
CA ALA A 392 20.81 10.00 9.48
C ALA A 392 20.00 9.91 8.18
N ASP A 393 20.58 9.29 7.15
CA ASP A 393 19.87 9.00 5.91
C ASP A 393 18.81 7.89 6.10
N GLY A 394 17.78 7.88 5.24
CA GLY A 394 16.65 6.95 5.37
C GLY A 394 17.03 5.46 5.39
N LYS A 395 18.16 5.03 4.81
CA LYS A 395 18.63 3.63 4.94
C LYS A 395 19.25 3.36 6.29
N THR A 396 20.02 4.29 6.83
CA THR A 396 20.64 4.14 8.15
C THR A 396 19.60 4.23 9.26
N GLN A 397 18.60 5.10 9.14
CA GLN A 397 17.43 5.11 10.01
C GLN A 397 16.72 3.76 10.07
N LEU A 398 16.47 3.14 8.90
CA LEU A 398 15.83 1.82 8.83
C LEU A 398 16.70 0.70 9.46
N ARG A 399 18.03 0.76 9.31
CA ARG A 399 18.96 -0.16 9.98
C ARG A 399 18.96 0.01 11.50
N ILE A 400 19.01 1.27 11.99
CA ILE A 400 18.91 1.59 13.42
C ILE A 400 17.58 1.06 13.98
N ALA A 401 16.46 1.33 13.30
CA ALA A 401 15.15 0.83 13.70
C ALA A 401 15.09 -0.71 13.74
N ALA A 402 15.70 -1.41 12.78
CA ALA A 402 15.75 -2.87 12.75
C ALA A 402 16.56 -3.47 13.92
N VAL A 403 17.74 -2.94 14.21
CA VAL A 403 18.59 -3.40 15.32
C VAL A 403 17.89 -3.20 16.66
N ILE A 404 17.32 -2.01 16.90
CA ILE A 404 16.64 -1.71 18.17
C ILE A 404 15.31 -2.48 18.28
N SER A 405 14.64 -2.75 17.16
CA SER A 405 13.48 -3.66 17.13
C SER A 405 13.85 -5.09 17.53
N ALA A 406 15.00 -5.59 17.09
CA ALA A 406 15.48 -6.92 17.50
C ALA A 406 15.77 -6.97 19.02
N ILE A 407 16.43 -5.93 19.56
CA ILE A 407 16.68 -5.79 21.01
C ILE A 407 15.36 -5.80 21.79
N TYR A 408 14.38 -4.98 21.38
CA TYR A 408 13.08 -4.96 22.05
C TYR A 408 12.29 -6.27 21.89
N SER A 409 12.35 -6.94 20.75
CA SER A 409 11.65 -8.22 20.57
C SER A 409 12.18 -9.32 21.49
N LEU A 410 13.51 -9.39 21.70
CA LEU A 410 14.14 -10.30 22.65
C LEU A 410 13.74 -9.97 24.08
N MET A 411 13.77 -8.68 24.44
CA MET A 411 13.33 -8.21 25.75
C MET A 411 11.84 -8.51 25.99
N MET A 412 10.96 -8.36 24.99
CA MET A 412 9.54 -8.71 25.09
C MET A 412 9.27 -10.20 25.33
N VAL A 413 10.18 -11.10 24.92
CA VAL A 413 10.10 -12.52 25.32
C VAL A 413 10.27 -12.65 26.83
N VAL A 414 11.25 -11.96 27.41
CA VAL A 414 11.48 -11.95 28.86
C VAL A 414 10.29 -11.31 29.60
N VAL A 415 9.75 -10.20 29.08
CA VAL A 415 8.52 -9.58 29.61
C VAL A 415 7.36 -10.57 29.63
N LEU A 416 7.14 -11.32 28.55
CA LEU A 416 6.03 -12.27 28.45
C LEU A 416 6.16 -13.40 29.49
N PHE A 417 7.37 -13.94 29.69
CA PHE A 417 7.60 -14.91 30.77
C PHE A 417 7.40 -14.30 32.16
N GLY A 418 7.87 -13.07 32.39
CA GLY A 418 7.63 -12.34 33.65
C GLY A 418 6.14 -12.16 33.96
N LEU A 419 5.33 -11.78 32.96
CA LEU A 419 3.87 -11.64 33.10
C LEU A 419 3.17 -12.98 33.37
N ILE A 420 3.66 -14.09 32.79
CA ILE A 420 3.13 -15.43 33.07
C ILE A 420 3.46 -15.84 34.52
N ILE A 421 4.69 -15.57 34.98
CA ILE A 421 5.09 -15.84 36.38
C ILE A 421 4.27 -15.01 37.36
N ASP A 422 4.11 -13.70 37.12
CA ASP A 422 3.25 -12.82 37.95
C ASP A 422 1.80 -13.31 37.98
N ALA A 423 1.23 -13.69 36.83
CA ALA A 423 -0.12 -14.24 36.75
C ALA A 423 -0.29 -15.54 37.58
N ILE A 424 0.76 -16.35 37.72
CA ILE A 424 0.74 -17.57 38.53
C ILE A 424 0.99 -17.28 40.03
N SER A 425 1.92 -16.38 40.36
CA SER A 425 2.27 -16.06 41.76
C SER A 425 1.27 -15.15 42.46
N SER A 426 0.77 -14.15 41.72
CA SER A 426 -0.09 -13.08 42.21
C SER A 426 -1.58 -13.37 41.92
N GLY A 427 -1.86 -14.28 40.97
CA GLY A 427 -3.20 -14.70 40.61
C GLY A 427 -4.10 -13.52 40.21
N PHE A 428 -5.35 -13.55 40.67
CA PHE A 428 -6.32 -12.48 40.45
C PHE A 428 -6.15 -11.26 41.39
N CYS A 429 -4.93 -10.96 41.83
CA CYS A 429 -4.61 -9.82 42.70
C CYS A 429 -3.56 -8.87 42.09
N SER A 430 -3.42 -8.91 40.76
CA SER A 430 -2.63 -7.96 39.94
C SER A 430 -3.55 -7.37 38.86
N VAL A 431 -3.65 -6.04 38.78
CA VAL A 431 -4.43 -5.34 37.74
C VAL A 431 -3.90 -5.68 36.34
N THR A 432 -2.58 -5.86 36.23
CA THR A 432 -1.91 -6.29 35.00
C THR A 432 -2.38 -7.68 34.56
N THR A 433 -2.49 -8.64 35.48
CA THR A 433 -3.03 -9.98 35.20
C THR A 433 -4.48 -9.93 34.74
N TYR A 434 -5.33 -9.14 35.42
CA TYR A 434 -6.72 -8.94 34.99
C TYR A 434 -6.81 -8.36 33.58
N PHE A 435 -6.07 -7.30 33.29
CA PHE A 435 -6.08 -6.66 31.98
C PHE A 435 -5.54 -7.59 30.87
N PHE A 436 -4.47 -8.32 31.15
CA PHE A 436 -3.92 -9.30 30.21
C PHE A 436 -4.91 -10.42 29.88
N LEU A 437 -5.51 -11.04 30.90
CA LEU A 437 -6.53 -12.08 30.71
C LEU A 437 -7.78 -11.55 30.00
N TYR A 438 -8.17 -10.31 30.28
CA TYR A 438 -9.28 -9.64 29.60
C TYR A 438 -9.00 -9.40 28.11
N VAL A 439 -7.83 -8.86 27.75
CA VAL A 439 -7.42 -8.67 26.35
C VAL A 439 -7.33 -10.00 25.61
N ALA A 440 -6.67 -11.01 26.22
CA ALA A 440 -6.56 -12.34 25.66
C ALA A 440 -7.94 -13.00 25.46
N GLY A 441 -8.85 -12.85 26.44
CA GLY A 441 -10.22 -13.34 26.37
C GLY A 441 -11.03 -12.70 25.26
N ILE A 442 -10.98 -11.37 25.09
CA ILE A 442 -11.65 -10.67 23.99
C ILE A 442 -11.10 -11.11 22.64
N PHE A 443 -9.78 -11.23 22.48
CA PHE A 443 -9.17 -11.65 21.22
C PHE A 443 -9.50 -13.12 20.89
N PHE A 444 -9.54 -14.00 21.89
CA PHE A 444 -9.97 -15.39 21.73
C PHE A 444 -11.45 -15.50 21.32
N LEU A 445 -12.35 -14.82 22.03
CA LEU A 445 -13.78 -14.80 21.71
C LEU A 445 -14.04 -14.19 20.33
N ALA A 446 -13.34 -13.11 19.97
CA ALA A 446 -13.41 -12.51 18.64
C ALA A 446 -12.95 -13.51 17.55
N ALA A 447 -11.86 -14.25 17.77
CA ALA A 447 -11.38 -15.27 16.83
C ALA A 447 -12.39 -16.43 16.67
N VAL A 448 -12.99 -16.91 17.76
CA VAL A 448 -14.03 -17.96 17.74
C VAL A 448 -15.25 -17.52 16.91
N LEU A 449 -15.65 -16.25 17.01
CA LEU A 449 -16.76 -15.68 16.22
C LEU A 449 -16.40 -15.43 14.73
N HIS A 450 -15.13 -15.62 14.36
CA HIS A 450 -14.61 -15.51 13.00
C HIS A 450 -13.92 -16.83 12.56
N PRO A 451 -14.65 -17.95 12.46
CA PRO A 451 -14.06 -19.29 12.26
C PRO A 451 -13.21 -19.44 10.97
N ARG A 452 -13.46 -18.63 9.94
CA ARG A 452 -12.62 -18.58 8.72
C ARG A 452 -11.23 -17.96 8.94
N GLU A 453 -11.08 -17.18 9.99
CA GLU A 453 -9.87 -16.42 10.34
C GLU A 453 -9.33 -16.82 11.72
N PHE A 454 -9.93 -17.82 12.39
CA PHE A 454 -9.57 -18.27 13.74
C PHE A 454 -8.06 -18.50 13.89
N PHE A 455 -7.45 -19.20 12.91
CA PHE A 455 -6.01 -19.49 12.89
C PHE A 455 -5.10 -18.25 12.89
N ASN A 456 -5.60 -17.06 12.58
CA ASN A 456 -4.81 -15.84 12.71
C ASN A 456 -4.40 -15.58 14.16
N ILE A 457 -5.13 -16.09 15.16
CA ILE A 457 -4.79 -15.92 16.59
C ILE A 457 -3.40 -16.45 16.94
N PHE A 458 -2.92 -17.51 16.28
CA PHE A 458 -1.58 -18.07 16.50
C PHE A 458 -0.47 -17.11 16.06
N TYR A 459 -0.73 -16.25 15.07
CA TYR A 459 0.19 -15.17 14.70
C TYR A 459 0.19 -14.01 15.70
N GLY A 460 -0.77 -13.97 16.63
CA GLY A 460 -0.85 -12.96 17.69
C GLY A 460 0.35 -12.95 18.64
N ALA A 461 1.02 -14.09 18.84
CA ALA A 461 2.26 -14.15 19.63
C ALA A 461 3.34 -13.21 19.05
N LEU A 462 3.54 -13.22 17.73
CA LEU A 462 4.47 -12.31 17.06
C LEU A 462 4.00 -10.85 17.12
N TYR A 463 2.69 -10.61 17.10
CA TYR A 463 2.13 -9.27 17.29
C TYR A 463 2.49 -8.68 18.64
N PHE A 464 2.29 -9.44 19.74
CA PHE A 464 2.63 -8.99 21.08
C PHE A 464 4.15 -8.78 21.27
N LEU A 465 4.99 -9.64 20.71
CA LEU A 465 6.46 -9.45 20.72
C LEU A 465 6.90 -8.20 19.95
N ALA A 466 6.15 -7.78 18.93
CA ALA A 466 6.46 -6.62 18.10
C ALA A 466 5.92 -5.29 18.65
N VAL A 467 5.19 -5.26 19.78
CA VAL A 467 4.52 -4.04 20.29
C VAL A 467 5.47 -2.83 20.45
N PRO A 468 6.68 -2.93 21.04
CA PRO A 468 7.64 -1.81 21.07
C PRO A 468 8.06 -1.31 19.69
N THR A 469 8.19 -2.23 18.74
CA THR A 469 8.53 -1.90 17.35
C THR A 469 7.39 -1.17 16.66
N THR A 470 6.16 -1.66 16.75
CA THR A 470 5.05 -1.21 15.90
C THR A 470 4.20 -0.10 16.53
N SER A 471 4.13 -0.03 17.87
CA SER A 471 3.37 0.99 18.60
C SER A 471 4.22 2.17 19.12
N MET A 472 5.54 2.00 19.25
CA MET A 472 6.47 3.08 19.65
C MET A 472 7.44 3.46 18.52
N LEU A 473 8.38 2.59 18.14
CA LEU A 473 9.45 2.93 17.20
C LEU A 473 8.94 3.32 15.80
N LEU A 474 7.94 2.60 15.30
CA LEU A 474 7.34 2.84 13.99
C LEU A 474 6.67 4.23 13.91
N LEU A 475 6.05 4.68 15.00
CA LEU A 475 5.41 5.99 15.06
C LEU A 475 6.44 7.12 15.14
N VAL A 476 7.49 6.95 15.96
CA VAL A 476 8.67 7.84 15.98
C VAL A 476 9.28 7.96 14.57
N TYR A 477 9.54 6.83 13.91
CA TYR A 477 10.08 6.80 12.55
C TYR A 477 9.16 7.48 11.52
N ALA A 478 7.85 7.23 11.60
CA ALA A 478 6.87 7.79 10.67
C ALA A 478 6.76 9.31 10.80
N LEU A 479 6.67 9.83 12.03
CA LEU A 479 6.56 11.27 12.29
C LEU A 479 7.88 12.00 12.03
N GLY A 480 9.02 11.42 12.42
CA GLY A 480 10.36 11.95 12.09
C GLY A 480 10.62 12.03 10.57
N ASN A 481 9.91 11.24 9.75
CA ASN A 481 10.04 11.25 8.29
C ASN A 481 8.86 11.88 7.54
N LEU A 482 8.02 12.70 8.18
CA LEU A 482 6.91 13.43 7.56
C LEU A 482 7.29 14.14 6.24
N HIS A 483 8.48 14.74 6.22
CA HIS A 483 9.03 15.45 5.07
C HIS A 483 9.29 14.58 3.82
N VAL A 484 9.35 13.25 3.95
CA VAL A 484 9.77 12.35 2.85
C VAL A 484 8.57 11.89 2.01
N THR A 485 8.36 12.56 0.87
CA THR A 485 7.21 12.27 -0.03
C THR A 485 7.43 11.12 -1.04
N SER A 486 8.53 10.37 -0.92
CA SER A 486 8.77 9.17 -1.75
C SER A 486 7.85 8.01 -1.33
N TRP A 487 7.46 7.17 -2.29
CA TRP A 487 6.55 6.05 -2.02
C TRP A 487 7.23 4.81 -1.43
N GLY A 488 8.57 4.73 -1.50
CA GLY A 488 9.39 3.61 -1.01
C GLY A 488 9.34 2.37 -1.91
N THR A 489 8.20 2.10 -2.55
CA THR A 489 7.95 0.95 -3.41
C THR A 489 8.47 1.15 -4.84
N ARG A 490 9.37 0.25 -5.27
CA ARG A 490 9.79 -0.10 -6.66
C ARG A 490 10.27 1.00 -7.65
N GLU A 491 9.92 2.28 -7.52
CA GLU A 491 10.26 3.33 -8.50
C GLU A 491 11.75 3.75 -8.46
N SER A 492 12.40 3.73 -7.30
CA SER A 492 13.76 4.25 -7.10
C SER A 492 14.89 3.30 -7.54
N ASN A 493 14.61 2.00 -7.69
CA ASN A 493 15.65 0.98 -7.87
C ASN A 493 16.01 0.65 -9.33
N LYS A 494 15.20 1.03 -10.33
CA LYS A 494 15.52 0.73 -11.75
C LYS A 494 16.79 1.44 -12.24
N THR A 495 17.08 2.65 -11.75
CA THR A 495 18.32 3.38 -12.09
C THR A 495 19.56 2.78 -11.43
N LYS A 496 19.43 2.08 -10.29
CA LYS A 496 20.56 1.43 -9.61
C LYS A 496 20.80 -0.01 -10.07
N ARG A 497 19.77 -0.80 -10.38
CA ARG A 497 19.94 -2.16 -10.94
C ARG A 497 20.77 -2.16 -12.23
N ARG A 498 20.60 -1.16 -13.11
CA ARG A 498 21.40 -1.00 -14.34
C ARG A 498 22.88 -0.65 -14.14
N LYS A 499 23.32 -0.28 -12.92
CA LYS A 499 24.74 -0.06 -12.58
C LYS A 499 25.35 -1.14 -11.68
N LYS A 500 24.56 -2.15 -11.28
CA LYS A 500 25.01 -3.28 -10.42
C LYS A 500 24.93 -4.66 -11.08
N GLN A 501 24.67 -4.72 -12.39
CA GLN A 501 24.82 -5.95 -13.19
C GLN A 501 26.24 -6.11 -13.77
N GLY A 502 27.21 -5.50 -13.10
CA GLY A 502 28.64 -5.77 -13.22
C GLY A 502 29.25 -5.61 -11.83
N LEU A 503 29.95 -6.65 -11.37
CA LEU A 503 30.60 -6.84 -10.08
C LEU A 503 29.71 -7.06 -8.83
N GLU A 504 30.09 -8.15 -8.15
CA GLU A 504 29.89 -8.49 -6.73
C GLU A 504 28.48 -8.90 -6.26
N ASP A 505 28.26 -10.22 -6.37
CA ASP A 505 27.71 -11.02 -5.27
C ASP A 505 28.58 -10.87 -4.01
N VAL A 506 27.95 -10.76 -2.83
CA VAL A 506 28.38 -11.28 -1.51
C VAL A 506 27.30 -10.94 -0.48
N ASP A 507 26.90 -11.96 0.28
CA ASP A 507 26.20 -12.02 1.58
C ASP A 507 24.92 -11.20 1.85
N ASP A 508 23.79 -11.92 1.81
CA ASP A 508 22.60 -11.65 2.62
C ASP A 508 22.14 -12.97 3.30
N SER A 509 23.05 -13.62 4.05
CA SER A 509 22.74 -14.84 4.82
C SER A 509 23.46 -14.91 6.17
N PHE A 510 22.98 -14.17 7.17
CA PHE A 510 23.41 -14.33 8.56
C PHE A 510 22.23 -14.26 9.55
N PHE A 511 21.41 -15.32 9.55
CA PHE A 511 20.54 -15.63 10.68
C PHE A 511 20.27 -17.15 10.77
N CYS A 512 21.25 -17.90 11.26
CA CYS A 512 21.06 -19.29 11.68
C CYS A 512 21.91 -19.63 12.92
N CYS A 513 21.24 -20.27 13.88
CA CYS A 513 21.69 -20.73 15.18
C CYS A 513 23.19 -21.03 15.35
N GLY A 514 23.87 -20.21 16.13
CA GLY A 514 25.10 -20.60 16.82
C GLY A 514 24.82 -21.39 18.10
N LEU A 515 24.25 -22.61 18.00
CA LEU A 515 24.15 -23.56 19.13
C LEU A 515 23.71 -24.98 18.72
N CYS A 516 24.40 -25.58 17.74
CA CYS A 516 24.52 -27.05 17.65
C CYS A 516 25.70 -27.45 16.75
N ARG A 517 26.69 -28.12 17.32
CA ARG A 517 27.86 -28.63 16.61
C ARG A 517 27.53 -30.05 16.15
N CYS A 518 27.22 -30.25 14.86
CA CYS A 518 27.06 -31.60 14.32
C CYS A 518 27.79 -31.73 12.97
N SER A 519 28.85 -32.55 12.95
CA SER A 519 29.56 -32.90 11.72
C SER A 519 28.89 -34.13 11.12
N CYS A 520 28.18 -34.00 9.98
CA CYS A 520 27.87 -35.12 9.08
C CYS A 520 27.14 -34.66 7.79
N THR A 521 27.90 -34.31 6.74
CA THR A 521 27.44 -34.44 5.34
C THR A 521 28.65 -34.71 4.43
N PRO A 522 28.66 -35.81 3.65
CA PRO A 522 29.76 -36.11 2.73
C PRO A 522 29.68 -35.27 1.44
N LYS A 523 30.83 -35.00 0.83
CA LYS A 523 30.89 -34.51 -0.56
C LYS A 523 30.49 -35.65 -1.51
N ILE A 524 29.51 -35.41 -2.37
CA ILE A 524 29.34 -36.17 -3.62
C ILE A 524 29.60 -35.21 -4.78
N ILE A 525 30.63 -35.54 -5.55
CA ILE A 525 30.93 -34.92 -6.85
C ILE A 525 30.13 -35.67 -7.90
N MET A 526 29.47 -34.94 -8.80
CA MET A 526 28.88 -35.49 -10.02
C MET A 526 29.38 -34.63 -11.19
N ASP A 527 30.52 -35.04 -11.75
CA ASP A 527 30.91 -34.61 -13.08
C ASP A 527 29.91 -35.13 -14.12
N ARG A 528 29.65 -34.35 -15.17
CA ARG A 528 28.91 -34.83 -16.34
C ARG A 528 29.67 -34.46 -17.60
N GLU A 529 30.36 -35.43 -18.16
CA GLU A 529 31.18 -35.28 -19.37
C GLU A 529 30.34 -34.86 -20.59
N SER A 530 31.01 -34.18 -21.51
CA SER A 530 30.53 -33.87 -22.85
C SER A 530 30.84 -35.00 -23.84
N SER A 531 30.02 -35.11 -24.88
CA SER A 531 30.28 -35.99 -26.02
C SER A 531 30.98 -35.23 -27.15
N LYS A 532 32.23 -35.65 -27.45
CA LYS A 532 32.94 -35.78 -28.77
C LYS A 532 32.55 -34.77 -29.89
N GLU A 533 33.52 -34.10 -30.53
CA GLU A 533 34.38 -34.76 -31.55
C GLU A 533 35.87 -34.34 -31.57
N SER A 534 36.68 -35.17 -32.26
CA SER A 534 38.14 -35.13 -32.41
C SER A 534 38.65 -34.08 -33.42
N THR A 535 39.87 -33.53 -33.34
CA THR A 535 41.10 -34.18 -33.85
C THR A 535 42.44 -33.64 -33.26
N THR A 536 43.17 -34.51 -32.52
CA THR A 536 44.59 -34.96 -32.72
C THR A 536 45.76 -33.97 -33.08
N PRO A 537 47.05 -34.26 -32.75
CA PRO A 537 47.64 -34.23 -31.39
C PRO A 537 49.11 -33.70 -31.33
N LYS A 538 49.71 -33.57 -30.13
CA LYS A 538 50.99 -34.24 -29.69
C LYS A 538 51.71 -33.54 -28.53
N LYS A 539 52.05 -34.34 -27.49
CA LYS A 539 53.32 -34.39 -26.69
C LYS A 539 53.77 -33.10 -25.94
N LYS A 540 54.36 -33.17 -24.73
CA LYS A 540 54.79 -34.30 -23.88
C LYS A 540 55.02 -33.82 -22.42
N GLU A 541 54.70 -34.69 -21.46
CA GLU A 541 55.50 -35.06 -20.27
C GLU A 541 56.17 -34.03 -19.32
N ASN A 542 55.85 -34.22 -18.03
CA ASN A 542 56.80 -34.36 -16.89
C ASN A 542 57.46 -33.08 -16.30
N THR A 543 57.84 -32.96 -15.01
CA THR A 543 57.86 -33.93 -13.88
C THR A 543 57.95 -33.24 -12.50
N THR A 544 57.25 -33.80 -11.49
CA THR A 544 57.63 -33.97 -10.06
C THR A 544 58.25 -32.88 -9.15
N LYS A 545 57.67 -32.87 -7.92
CA LYS A 545 58.32 -32.80 -6.57
C LYS A 545 59.00 -31.49 -6.15
N LYS A 546 59.16 -31.10 -4.87
CA LYS A 546 58.70 -31.44 -3.49
C LYS A 546 59.82 -30.89 -2.58
N GLY A 547 59.59 -30.06 -1.55
CA GLY A 547 60.64 -29.86 -0.53
C GLY A 547 60.72 -28.54 0.24
N LYS A 548 60.15 -28.55 1.44
CA LYS A 548 60.29 -27.64 2.60
C LYS A 548 61.71 -27.06 2.86
N GLY A 549 61.79 -25.88 3.51
CA GLY A 549 62.74 -25.71 4.64
C GLY A 549 63.31 -24.34 5.05
N LYS A 550 62.60 -23.60 5.92
CA LYS A 550 63.08 -22.79 7.10
C LYS A 550 64.28 -21.80 7.03
N GLN A 551 63.98 -20.57 7.49
CA GLN A 551 64.73 -19.69 8.46
C GLN A 551 66.15 -19.18 8.04
N ASN A 552 66.65 -17.99 8.44
CA ASN A 552 66.30 -17.11 9.57
C ASN A 552 66.90 -15.66 9.44
N LYS A 553 66.51 -14.77 10.37
CA LYS A 553 67.23 -13.57 10.93
C LYS A 553 67.23 -12.18 10.23
N LYS A 554 66.91 -11.17 11.07
CA LYS A 554 67.51 -9.81 11.23
C LYS A 554 67.17 -8.71 10.19
N ASP A 555 67.17 -7.40 10.52
CA ASP A 555 67.46 -6.67 11.79
C ASP A 555 66.77 -5.26 11.78
N LYS A 556 66.52 -4.70 12.99
CA LYS A 556 66.61 -3.26 13.40
C LYS A 556 65.61 -2.13 12.99
N LYS A 557 65.27 -1.38 14.07
CA LYS A 557 65.21 0.10 14.28
C LYS A 557 63.92 0.91 14.02
N ASP A 558 63.34 1.41 15.13
CA ASP A 558 63.22 2.83 15.55
C ASP A 558 63.19 3.90 14.43
N ASN A 559 62.32 4.93 14.44
CA ASN A 559 61.91 5.76 15.59
C ASN A 559 60.79 6.77 15.17
N LYS A 560 59.97 7.22 16.15
CA LYS A 560 59.58 8.62 16.49
C LYS A 560 59.56 9.75 15.43
N ASP A 561 58.76 10.81 15.54
CA ASP A 561 57.50 11.11 16.26
C ASP A 561 57.06 12.57 15.89
N ALA A 562 55.86 12.98 16.34
CA ALA A 562 55.49 14.36 16.69
C ALA A 562 55.31 15.50 15.63
N LYS A 563 54.02 15.86 15.47
CA LYS A 563 53.41 17.18 15.79
C LYS A 563 53.40 18.40 14.82
N ASN A 564 52.16 18.92 14.72
CA ASN A 564 51.69 20.31 14.94
C ASN A 564 51.41 21.27 13.75
N THR A 565 50.21 21.89 13.82
CA THR A 565 49.82 23.28 13.42
C THR A 565 49.96 23.73 11.96
N GLU A 566 49.25 24.75 11.42
CA GLU A 566 47.91 25.34 11.65
C GLU A 566 47.63 26.35 10.50
N THR A 567 46.37 26.71 10.22
CA THR A 567 45.91 27.92 9.46
C THR A 567 46.41 28.26 8.04
N SER A 568 45.46 28.23 7.09
CA SER A 568 44.99 29.34 6.22
C SER A 568 45.95 30.27 5.46
N ARG A 569 45.76 30.40 4.13
CA ARG A 569 45.91 31.67 3.36
C ARG A 569 45.13 31.68 2.03
N THR A 570 44.74 32.87 1.58
CA THR A 570 43.91 33.18 0.40
C THR A 570 44.57 34.20 -0.53
N SER A 571 44.52 33.99 -1.85
CA SER A 571 44.53 34.99 -2.96
C SER A 571 44.69 34.23 -4.29
N SER A 572 43.86 34.34 -5.35
CA SER A 572 43.35 35.47 -6.16
C SER A 572 44.39 36.09 -7.11
N LEU A 573 44.20 35.93 -8.44
CA LEU A 573 44.81 36.78 -9.47
C LEU A 573 44.04 36.74 -10.81
N ASP A 574 44.17 37.84 -11.55
CA ASP A 574 43.45 38.34 -12.74
C ASP A 574 44.39 38.31 -14.00
N LYS A 575 44.01 38.55 -15.26
CA LYS A 575 42.76 39.04 -15.91
C LYS A 575 42.73 38.63 -17.43
N GLU A 576 41.91 39.34 -18.22
CA GLU A 576 41.94 39.53 -19.70
C GLU A 576 41.36 38.39 -20.58
N ILE A 577 40.39 38.57 -21.52
CA ILE A 577 40.02 39.62 -22.51
C ILE A 577 40.91 39.56 -23.78
N ALA A 578 40.45 39.52 -25.04
CA ALA A 578 39.15 39.16 -25.65
C ALA A 578 39.25 39.05 -27.21
N GLN A 579 38.13 38.74 -27.87
CA GLN A 579 37.68 39.18 -29.22
C GLN A 579 38.12 38.47 -30.54
N ASN A 580 37.07 38.07 -31.30
CA ASN A 580 36.87 38.24 -32.77
C ASN A 580 37.72 37.38 -33.76
N THR A 581 37.27 36.96 -34.97
CA THR A 581 36.00 37.16 -35.73
C THR A 581 35.77 36.07 -36.81
N GLU A 582 34.49 35.76 -37.08
CA GLU A 582 33.82 35.46 -38.38
C GLU A 582 34.34 34.53 -39.53
N LYS A 583 33.34 33.84 -40.12
CA LYS A 583 33.13 33.45 -41.55
C LYS A 583 33.92 32.29 -42.19
N SER A 584 33.19 31.22 -42.54
CA SER A 584 32.97 30.80 -43.95
C SER A 584 31.96 29.62 -44.06
N SER A 585 31.41 29.42 -45.26
CA SER A 585 30.54 28.32 -45.69
C SER A 585 30.72 28.13 -47.21
N PRO A 586 30.12 27.11 -47.83
CA PRO A 586 30.55 25.71 -47.94
C PRO A 586 31.10 25.39 -49.35
N PRO A 587 31.32 24.11 -49.70
CA PRO A 587 31.10 23.66 -51.08
C PRO A 587 30.16 22.43 -51.21
N ASN A 588 29.68 22.24 -52.44
CA ASN A 588 28.69 21.23 -52.89
C ASN A 588 29.35 19.93 -53.42
N GLN A 589 28.53 19.10 -54.08
CA GLN A 589 28.82 17.97 -54.98
C GLN A 589 28.96 16.60 -54.29
N GLU A 590 28.43 15.49 -54.82
CA GLU A 590 27.57 15.28 -56.00
C GLU A 590 26.73 13.99 -55.85
N GLU A 591 25.76 13.78 -56.75
CA GLU A 591 24.93 12.55 -56.79
C GLU A 591 25.69 11.39 -57.43
N ASP A 592 25.33 10.14 -57.08
CA ASP A 592 25.46 9.04 -58.05
C ASP A 592 24.44 7.92 -57.80
N ASN A 593 23.94 7.32 -58.88
CA ASN A 593 22.82 6.37 -58.87
C ASN A 593 23.30 4.92 -59.04
N ALA A 594 22.61 3.96 -58.41
CA ALA A 594 22.74 2.54 -58.73
C ALA A 594 21.38 1.81 -58.63
N GLU A 595 20.84 1.45 -59.78
CA GLU A 595 19.58 0.71 -59.93
C GLU A 595 19.85 -0.79 -60.10
N TYR A 596 19.20 -1.66 -59.31
CA TYR A 596 19.11 -3.10 -59.59
C TYR A 596 17.77 -3.72 -59.13
N THR A 597 16.86 -3.81 -60.11
CA THR A 597 15.83 -4.85 -60.36
C THR A 597 15.11 -5.60 -59.23
N GLU A 598 13.77 -5.64 -59.35
CA GLU A 598 12.85 -6.42 -58.51
C GLU A 598 13.06 -7.94 -58.56
N LYS A 599 12.77 -8.62 -57.44
CA LYS A 599 12.08 -9.93 -57.47
C LYS A 599 10.95 -10.00 -56.44
N ASN A 600 9.76 -10.27 -56.94
CA ASN A 600 8.53 -10.42 -56.18
C ASN A 600 8.61 -11.56 -55.14
N SER A 601 8.35 -11.24 -53.88
CA SER A 601 7.83 -12.20 -52.89
C SER A 601 6.74 -11.52 -52.06
N LYS A 602 5.52 -12.07 -52.11
CA LYS A 602 4.34 -11.50 -51.44
C LYS A 602 4.54 -11.48 -49.91
N PRO A 603 4.41 -10.34 -49.22
CA PRO A 603 4.25 -10.34 -47.78
C PRO A 603 2.87 -10.94 -47.45
N ASN A 604 2.83 -11.91 -46.53
CA ASN A 604 1.57 -12.32 -45.92
C ASN A 604 0.92 -11.11 -45.25
N GLN A 605 -0.42 -11.03 -45.30
CA GLN A 605 -1.19 -9.98 -44.65
C GLN A 605 -1.12 -10.11 -43.12
N GLU A 606 -0.08 -9.54 -42.50
CA GLU A 606 -0.19 -9.12 -41.12
C GLU A 606 -1.21 -7.99 -41.02
N SER A 607 -2.18 -8.16 -40.13
CA SER A 607 -3.22 -7.16 -39.86
C SER A 607 -2.59 -5.91 -39.26
N VAL A 608 -2.34 -4.89 -40.09
CA VAL A 608 -1.79 -3.60 -39.66
C VAL A 608 -2.68 -3.01 -38.57
N GLU A 609 -2.15 -2.92 -37.34
CA GLU A 609 -2.82 -2.31 -36.20
C GLU A 609 -2.96 -0.80 -36.46
N LYS A 610 -4.10 -0.38 -37.02
CA LYS A 610 -4.39 1.02 -37.29
C LYS A 610 -4.32 1.83 -35.99
N THR A 611 -3.24 2.60 -35.85
CA THR A 611 -3.16 3.64 -34.82
C THR A 611 -4.07 4.78 -35.24
N LEU A 612 -5.14 4.98 -34.48
CA LEU A 612 -6.13 6.02 -34.70
C LEU A 612 -5.79 7.25 -33.83
N GLU A 613 -6.25 8.42 -34.24
CA GLU A 613 -6.35 9.58 -33.34
C GLU A 613 -7.72 9.54 -32.67
N VAL A 614 -7.80 10.04 -31.43
CA VAL A 614 -9.09 10.22 -30.74
C VAL A 614 -9.84 11.39 -31.39
N CYS A 615 -11.17 11.43 -31.27
CA CYS A 615 -11.97 12.54 -31.79
C CYS A 615 -11.51 13.90 -31.20
N LYS A 616 -11.76 14.99 -31.95
CA LYS A 616 -11.27 16.34 -31.61
C LYS A 616 -11.79 16.83 -30.26
N GLU A 617 -13.01 16.44 -29.88
CA GLU A 617 -13.65 16.86 -28.63
C GLU A 617 -13.07 16.17 -27.40
N GLU A 618 -12.81 14.85 -27.48
CA GLU A 618 -12.11 14.15 -26.38
C GLU A 618 -10.66 14.65 -26.27
N THR A 619 -10.02 14.94 -27.40
CA THR A 619 -8.66 15.52 -27.43
C THR A 619 -8.63 16.87 -26.70
N LEU A 620 -9.56 17.77 -27.01
CA LEU A 620 -9.70 19.07 -26.34
C LEU A 620 -10.01 18.94 -24.83
N PHE A 621 -10.85 17.97 -24.45
CA PHE A 621 -11.10 17.64 -23.04
C PHE A 621 -9.80 17.22 -22.34
N TRP A 622 -9.05 16.29 -22.92
CA TRP A 622 -7.80 15.82 -22.31
C TRP A 622 -6.75 16.93 -22.22
N GLU A 623 -6.56 17.73 -23.27
CA GLU A 623 -5.66 18.89 -23.23
C GLU A 623 -6.04 19.88 -22.11
N THR A 624 -7.35 20.13 -21.93
CA THR A 624 -7.86 21.02 -20.87
C THR A 624 -7.59 20.46 -19.47
N VAL A 625 -7.91 19.17 -19.23
CA VAL A 625 -7.67 18.50 -17.94
C VAL A 625 -6.17 18.40 -17.64
N ILE A 626 -5.34 18.13 -18.65
CA ILE A 626 -3.89 18.08 -18.51
C ILE A 626 -3.33 19.46 -18.17
N ALA A 627 -3.69 20.50 -18.92
CA ALA A 627 -3.23 21.87 -18.67
C ALA A 627 -3.60 22.36 -17.25
N LYS A 628 -4.82 22.03 -16.79
CA LYS A 628 -5.38 22.53 -15.52
C LYS A 628 -4.97 21.72 -14.29
N HIS A 629 -4.87 20.39 -14.38
CA HIS A 629 -4.68 19.52 -13.22
C HIS A 629 -3.50 18.53 -13.33
N LEU A 630 -3.22 17.99 -14.53
CA LEU A 630 -2.27 16.88 -14.68
C LEU A 630 -0.90 17.26 -15.25
N LYS A 631 -0.61 18.53 -15.57
CA LYS A 631 0.65 18.94 -16.20
C LYS A 631 1.86 18.52 -15.36
N SER A 632 2.75 17.72 -15.95
CA SER A 632 3.94 17.21 -15.26
C SER A 632 4.84 18.35 -14.76
N LYS A 633 5.26 18.28 -13.50
CA LYS A 633 6.18 19.25 -12.87
C LYS A 633 7.56 18.63 -12.79
N THR A 634 8.49 19.09 -13.63
CA THR A 634 9.86 18.57 -13.72
C THR A 634 10.79 19.00 -12.59
N THR A 635 10.42 20.03 -11.82
CA THR A 635 11.15 20.51 -10.64
C THR A 635 10.30 20.37 -9.38
N GLU A 636 10.91 19.89 -8.29
CA GLU A 636 10.28 19.98 -6.97
C GLU A 636 10.20 21.45 -6.53
N ASN A 637 9.02 21.90 -6.13
CA ASN A 637 8.81 23.25 -5.63
C ASN A 637 9.59 23.42 -4.30
N PRO A 638 10.54 24.37 -4.16
CA PRO A 638 11.27 24.55 -2.91
C PRO A 638 10.34 24.82 -1.71
N ARG A 639 9.26 25.59 -1.90
CA ARG A 639 8.24 25.88 -0.87
C ARG A 639 7.54 24.61 -0.34
N LYS A 640 7.40 23.57 -1.16
CA LYS A 640 6.86 22.26 -0.73
C LYS A 640 7.81 21.62 0.29
N LYS A 641 9.11 21.60 -0.01
CA LYS A 641 10.12 20.94 0.82
C LYS A 641 10.28 21.64 2.17
N GLU A 642 10.28 22.97 2.14
CA GLU A 642 10.29 23.86 3.31
C GLU A 642 9.08 23.59 4.22
N SER A 643 7.85 23.81 3.73
CA SER A 643 6.61 23.61 4.51
C SER A 643 6.45 22.19 5.08
N LEU A 644 6.93 21.16 4.37
CA LEU A 644 6.98 19.78 4.86
C LEU A 644 8.03 19.54 5.95
N THR A 645 9.15 20.27 5.92
CA THR A 645 10.21 20.20 6.93
C THR A 645 9.79 20.95 8.19
N ASP A 646 9.12 22.09 8.06
CA ASP A 646 8.58 22.85 9.19
C ASP A 646 7.49 22.07 9.90
N LEU A 647 6.55 21.48 9.13
CA LEU A 647 5.51 20.62 9.68
C LEU A 647 6.10 19.39 10.39
N ARG A 648 7.12 18.75 9.80
CA ARG A 648 7.87 17.66 10.46
C ARG A 648 8.42 18.15 11.80
N ASN A 649 9.15 19.26 11.81
CA ASN A 649 9.80 19.77 13.02
C ASN A 649 8.77 20.07 14.11
N GLY A 650 7.69 20.78 13.81
CA GLY A 650 6.64 21.11 14.77
C GLY A 650 5.89 19.88 15.30
N VAL A 651 5.40 19.01 14.41
CA VAL A 651 4.63 17.82 14.81
C VAL A 651 5.51 16.82 15.55
N PHE A 652 6.74 16.58 15.10
CA PHE A 652 7.64 15.62 15.73
C PHE A 652 8.14 16.12 17.10
N ALA A 653 8.49 17.40 17.22
CA ALA A 653 8.88 17.98 18.51
C ALA A 653 7.71 17.97 19.52
N GLY A 654 6.50 18.35 19.10
CA GLY A 654 5.31 18.29 19.95
C GLY A 654 4.98 16.85 20.39
N PHE A 655 5.06 15.88 19.48
CA PHE A 655 4.87 14.46 19.78
C PHE A 655 5.90 13.91 20.78
N VAL A 656 7.19 14.23 20.61
CA VAL A 656 8.25 13.84 21.55
C VAL A 656 8.02 14.52 22.91
N MET A 657 7.65 15.80 22.93
CA MET A 657 7.37 16.56 24.16
C MET A 657 6.18 15.98 24.95
N ILE A 658 5.07 15.67 24.29
CA ILE A 658 3.89 15.05 24.92
C ILE A 658 4.27 13.72 25.59
N ASN A 659 5.02 12.87 24.88
CA ASN A 659 5.45 11.58 25.44
C ASN A 659 6.47 11.76 26.56
N LEU A 660 7.41 12.71 26.46
CA LEU A 660 8.40 12.99 27.50
C LEU A 660 7.76 13.54 28.78
N ILE A 661 6.78 14.44 28.66
CA ILE A 661 5.98 14.93 29.80
C ILE A 661 5.23 13.76 30.45
N TYR A 662 4.52 12.95 29.65
CA TYR A 662 3.78 11.79 30.15
C TYR A 662 4.69 10.79 30.88
N ILE A 663 5.80 10.37 30.25
CA ILE A 663 6.81 9.49 30.85
C ILE A 663 7.34 10.07 32.17
N THR A 664 7.68 11.37 32.19
CA THR A 664 8.24 12.03 33.37
C THR A 664 7.22 12.06 34.52
N VAL A 665 5.96 12.41 34.25
CA VAL A 665 4.90 12.45 35.27
C VAL A 665 4.67 11.07 35.88
N VAL A 666 4.51 10.03 35.06
CA VAL A 666 4.30 8.67 35.59
C VAL A 666 5.53 8.16 36.33
N PHE A 667 6.74 8.39 35.80
CA PHE A 667 7.98 7.96 36.43
C PHE A 667 8.20 8.64 37.80
N VAL A 668 7.94 9.95 37.92
CA VAL A 668 8.03 10.66 39.20
C VAL A 668 7.03 10.13 40.21
N ILE A 669 5.79 9.82 39.81
CA ILE A 669 4.79 9.20 40.71
C ILE A 669 5.26 7.81 41.15
N THR A 670 5.78 6.99 40.22
CA THR A 670 6.33 5.66 40.53
C THR A 670 7.48 5.75 41.54
N GLN A 671 8.43 6.67 41.34
CA GLN A 671 9.54 6.89 42.28
C GLN A 671 9.09 7.47 43.63
N ALA A 672 8.05 8.32 43.65
CA ALA A 672 7.49 8.85 44.89
C ALA A 672 6.85 7.74 45.72
N ASN A 673 6.12 6.82 45.08
CA ASN A 673 5.52 5.65 45.72
C ASN A 673 6.58 4.62 46.17
N GLU A 674 7.73 4.50 45.48
CA GLU A 674 8.89 3.69 45.96
C GLU A 674 9.55 4.28 47.23
N LEU A 675 9.51 5.61 47.42
CA LEU A 675 10.24 6.31 48.49
C LEU A 675 9.39 6.65 49.73
N ASN A 676 8.13 7.02 49.54
CA ASN A 676 7.19 7.37 50.60
C ASN A 676 5.95 6.47 50.48
N SER A 677 5.79 5.56 51.44
CA SER A 677 4.67 4.62 51.47
C SER A 677 3.31 5.32 51.31
N ASP A 678 2.52 4.84 50.34
CA ASP A 678 1.08 5.08 50.18
C ASP A 678 0.59 6.52 49.90
N VAL A 679 1.46 7.45 49.44
CA VAL A 679 1.02 8.83 49.17
C VAL A 679 0.12 8.94 47.93
N PHE A 680 0.37 8.16 46.88
CA PHE A 680 -0.42 8.17 45.64
C PHE A 680 -0.76 6.75 45.16
N THR A 681 -1.39 5.93 46.01
CA THR A 681 -1.85 4.59 45.66
C THR A 681 -3.38 4.42 45.80
N VAL A 682 -3.96 3.55 44.97
CA VAL A 682 -5.34 3.09 45.08
C VAL A 682 -5.34 1.67 45.63
N ARG A 683 -5.92 1.48 46.82
CA ARG A 683 -6.07 0.16 47.44
C ARG A 683 -7.26 -0.60 46.83
N LEU A 684 -6.98 -1.72 46.18
CA LEU A 684 -7.98 -2.61 45.58
C LEU A 684 -8.10 -3.93 46.37
N PRO A 685 -9.29 -4.52 46.50
CA PRO A 685 -9.48 -5.79 47.20
C PRO A 685 -8.92 -6.98 46.39
N CYS A 686 -8.22 -7.89 47.06
CA CYS A 686 -7.72 -9.14 46.49
C CYS A 686 -8.74 -10.28 46.74
N PRO A 687 -9.28 -10.97 45.72
CA PRO A 687 -10.25 -12.05 45.94
C PRO A 687 -9.64 -13.29 46.61
N ASN A 688 -8.35 -13.55 46.42
CA ASN A 688 -7.68 -14.79 46.83
C ASN A 688 -6.83 -14.66 48.12
N ARG A 689 -6.78 -13.47 48.75
CA ARG A 689 -6.16 -13.24 50.06
C ARG A 689 -6.96 -12.20 50.83
N SER A 690 -7.08 -12.36 52.14
CA SER A 690 -7.67 -11.35 53.03
C SER A 690 -6.76 -10.11 53.14
N GLY A 691 -6.83 -9.22 52.16
CA GLY A 691 -6.04 -7.99 52.10
C GLY A 691 -6.35 -7.13 50.88
N THR A 692 -5.87 -5.89 50.91
CA THR A 692 -5.85 -4.98 49.75
C THR A 692 -4.46 -4.97 49.12
N PHE A 693 -4.39 -4.63 47.83
CA PHE A 693 -3.13 -4.34 47.15
C PHE A 693 -3.15 -2.92 46.56
N ASP A 694 -2.00 -2.26 46.62
CA ASP A 694 -1.82 -0.88 46.19
C ASP A 694 -1.47 -0.80 44.70
N VAL A 695 -2.12 0.11 43.97
CA VAL A 695 -1.93 0.31 42.52
C VAL A 695 -1.86 1.80 42.20
N ASP A 696 -0.96 2.20 41.30
CA ASP A 696 -0.90 3.59 40.83
C ASP A 696 -2.23 4.02 40.18
N PRO A 697 -2.81 5.20 40.55
CA PRO A 697 -4.05 5.70 39.98
C PRO A 697 -4.05 5.77 38.45
N ILE A 698 -2.90 6.07 37.84
CA ILE A 698 -2.72 6.17 36.39
C ILE A 698 -2.91 4.79 35.73
N SER A 699 -2.38 3.72 36.32
CA SER A 699 -2.53 2.34 35.84
C SER A 699 -3.98 1.86 35.92
N VAL A 700 -4.71 2.29 36.96
CA VAL A 700 -6.16 2.01 37.10
C VAL A 700 -6.96 2.77 36.03
N VAL A 701 -6.75 4.08 35.88
CA VAL A 701 -7.43 4.90 34.84
C VAL A 701 -7.13 4.38 33.43
N PHE A 702 -5.88 4.02 33.15
CA PHE A 702 -5.47 3.39 31.89
C PHE A 702 -6.25 2.09 31.65
N THR A 703 -6.24 1.18 32.63
CA THR A 703 -6.89 -0.13 32.51
C THR A 703 -8.39 0.00 32.30
N ILE A 704 -9.07 0.87 33.05
CA ILE A 704 -10.51 1.13 32.88
C ILE A 704 -10.80 1.70 31.49
N THR A 705 -10.00 2.66 31.03
CA THR A 705 -10.32 3.37 29.78
C THR A 705 -10.03 2.52 28.54
N PHE A 706 -8.89 1.82 28.49
CA PHE A 706 -8.61 0.86 27.42
C PHE A 706 -9.53 -0.36 27.49
N GLY A 707 -9.87 -0.82 28.70
CA GLY A 707 -10.89 -1.85 28.92
C GLY A 707 -12.24 -1.45 28.34
N LEU A 708 -12.71 -0.23 28.63
CA LEU A 708 -13.96 0.30 28.09
C LEU A 708 -13.94 0.42 26.55
N VAL A 709 -12.83 0.87 25.95
CA VAL A 709 -12.70 0.93 24.49
C VAL A 709 -12.75 -0.46 23.86
N LEU A 710 -12.04 -1.45 24.42
CA LEU A 710 -12.09 -2.82 23.94
C LEU A 710 -13.47 -3.46 24.16
N PHE A 711 -14.16 -3.15 25.26
CA PHE A 711 -15.53 -3.56 25.51
C PHE A 711 -16.49 -3.00 24.46
N LEU A 712 -16.47 -1.68 24.23
CA LEU A 712 -17.26 -1.03 23.19
C LEU A 712 -16.96 -1.62 21.81
N GLN A 713 -15.70 -1.95 21.54
CA GLN A 713 -15.31 -2.58 20.29
C GLN A 713 -15.82 -4.03 20.15
N PHE A 714 -15.83 -4.80 21.24
CA PHE A 714 -16.38 -6.15 21.26
C PHE A 714 -17.91 -6.14 21.09
N VAL A 715 -18.62 -5.20 21.74
CA VAL A 715 -20.07 -5.00 21.55
C VAL A 715 -20.37 -4.57 20.10
N GLY A 716 -19.59 -3.62 19.55
CA GLY A 716 -19.67 -3.21 18.15
C GLY A 716 -19.47 -4.38 17.18
N MET A 717 -18.49 -5.24 17.45
CA MET A 717 -18.25 -6.49 16.72
C MET A 717 -19.44 -7.43 16.75
N LEU A 718 -20.06 -7.68 17.92
CA LEU A 718 -21.24 -8.56 18.04
C LEU A 718 -22.43 -8.04 17.22
N ILE A 719 -22.75 -6.75 17.35
CA ILE A 719 -23.85 -6.11 16.60
C ILE A 719 -23.56 -6.16 15.09
N HIS A 720 -22.32 -5.88 14.68
CA HIS A 720 -21.88 -5.97 13.30
C HIS A 720 -22.02 -7.39 12.75
N ARG A 721 -21.67 -8.40 13.55
CA ARG A 721 -21.78 -9.83 13.19
C ARG A 721 -23.22 -10.23 12.95
N PHE A 722 -24.13 -9.84 13.84
CA PHE A 722 -25.56 -10.09 13.72
C PHE A 722 -26.15 -9.38 12.48
N SER A 723 -25.84 -8.09 12.30
CA SER A 723 -26.25 -7.32 11.11
C SER A 723 -25.76 -7.94 9.80
N THR A 724 -24.52 -8.43 9.78
CA THR A 724 -23.94 -9.13 8.61
C THR A 724 -24.64 -10.46 8.35
N PHE A 725 -24.95 -11.24 9.40
CA PHE A 725 -25.72 -12.48 9.27
C PHE A 725 -27.12 -12.21 8.70
N MET A 726 -27.86 -11.26 9.27
CA MET A 726 -29.20 -10.88 8.79
C MET A 726 -29.17 -10.39 7.33
N HIS A 727 -28.14 -9.63 6.94
CA HIS A 727 -27.95 -9.23 5.53
C HIS A 727 -27.72 -10.43 4.60
N ILE A 728 -26.87 -11.39 5.01
CA ILE A 728 -26.61 -12.59 4.20
C ILE A 728 -27.88 -13.43 4.07
N VAL A 729 -28.64 -13.63 5.16
CA VAL A 729 -29.91 -14.36 5.14
C VAL A 729 -30.91 -13.70 4.18
N ALA A 730 -31.08 -12.38 4.27
CA ALA A 730 -32.01 -11.62 3.44
C ALA A 730 -31.64 -11.61 1.93
N VAL A 731 -30.35 -11.63 1.58
CA VAL A 731 -29.88 -11.68 0.18
C VAL A 731 -29.78 -13.12 -0.34
N SER A 732 -29.67 -14.11 0.55
CA SER A 732 -29.64 -15.52 0.17
C SER A 732 -31.04 -16.02 -0.22
N ASN A 733 -31.19 -16.48 -1.46
CA ASN A 733 -32.38 -17.19 -1.90
C ASN A 733 -32.52 -18.53 -1.16
N MET A 734 -33.18 -18.54 0.00
CA MET A 734 -33.40 -19.74 0.83
C MET A 734 -34.18 -20.85 0.10
N SER A 735 -34.88 -20.54 -1.00
CA SER A 735 -35.48 -21.54 -1.90
C SER A 735 -34.47 -22.55 -2.46
N LYS A 736 -33.18 -22.21 -2.53
CA LYS A 736 -32.10 -23.13 -2.95
C LYS A 736 -31.69 -24.15 -1.88
N ILE A 737 -32.08 -23.95 -0.62
CA ILE A 737 -31.77 -24.86 0.50
C ILE A 737 -32.89 -25.90 0.67
N ILE A 738 -34.13 -25.53 0.33
CA ILE A 738 -35.33 -26.36 0.57
C ILE A 738 -35.70 -27.25 -0.64
N SER A 739 -35.15 -27.00 -1.84
CA SER A 739 -35.34 -27.86 -3.01
C SER A 739 -34.00 -28.22 -3.68
N PRO A 740 -33.52 -29.47 -3.61
CA PRO A 740 -32.29 -29.91 -4.27
C PRO A 740 -32.52 -30.27 -5.74
N LYS A 741 -33.01 -29.33 -6.56
CA LYS A 741 -33.11 -29.50 -8.02
C LYS A 741 -31.79 -29.11 -8.71
N LYS A 742 -31.02 -30.14 -9.07
CA LYS A 742 -29.80 -30.20 -9.91
C LYS A 742 -29.34 -28.86 -10.53
N TYR A 743 -28.24 -28.28 -10.02
CA TYR A 743 -27.54 -27.15 -10.64
C TYR A 743 -26.04 -27.43 -10.88
N THR A 744 -25.75 -28.54 -11.55
CA THR A 744 -24.40 -29.17 -11.63
C THR A 744 -23.45 -28.59 -12.69
N LYS A 745 -23.72 -27.42 -13.29
CA LYS A 745 -22.98 -26.91 -14.47
C LYS A 745 -22.41 -25.49 -14.43
N SER A 746 -22.70 -24.69 -13.39
CA SER A 746 -22.10 -23.34 -13.25
C SER A 746 -20.81 -23.38 -12.43
N LYS A 747 -20.82 -24.12 -11.32
CA LYS A 747 -19.65 -24.32 -10.45
C LYS A 747 -18.45 -24.89 -11.24
N THR A 748 -18.71 -25.85 -12.12
CA THR A 748 -17.72 -26.50 -13.01
C THR A 748 -17.02 -25.56 -13.99
N ILE A 749 -17.60 -24.41 -14.34
CA ILE A 749 -16.92 -23.42 -15.21
C ILE A 749 -15.99 -22.55 -14.36
N TYR A 750 -16.44 -22.11 -13.18
CA TYR A 750 -15.61 -21.32 -12.27
C TYR A 750 -14.46 -22.13 -11.65
N ASP A 751 -14.71 -23.38 -11.25
CA ASP A 751 -13.69 -24.27 -10.70
C ASP A 751 -12.66 -24.62 -11.79
N ASN A 752 -13.08 -24.92 -13.03
CA ASN A 752 -12.15 -25.04 -14.17
C ASN A 752 -11.43 -23.72 -14.49
N SER A 753 -12.05 -22.55 -14.31
CA SER A 753 -11.37 -21.28 -14.58
C SER A 753 -10.31 -20.95 -13.53
N ASN A 754 -10.53 -21.33 -12.26
CA ASN A 754 -9.52 -21.25 -11.22
C ASN A 754 -8.41 -22.27 -11.47
N ASP A 755 -8.73 -23.52 -11.83
CA ASP A 755 -7.73 -24.53 -12.20
C ASP A 755 -6.94 -24.16 -13.46
N LEU A 756 -7.54 -23.47 -14.43
CA LEU A 756 -6.84 -22.91 -15.60
C LEU A 756 -5.99 -21.68 -15.27
N LEU A 757 -6.44 -20.81 -14.35
CA LEU A 757 -5.63 -19.71 -13.82
C LEU A 757 -4.50 -20.21 -12.92
N GLU A 758 -4.68 -21.35 -12.24
CA GLU A 758 -3.67 -21.99 -11.43
C GLU A 758 -2.67 -22.76 -12.29
N LYS A 759 -3.13 -23.44 -13.35
CA LYS A 759 -2.28 -24.02 -14.40
C LYS A 759 -1.49 -22.96 -15.15
N SER A 760 -2.07 -21.80 -15.47
CA SER A 760 -1.30 -20.69 -16.06
C SER A 760 -0.31 -20.11 -15.05
N ARG A 761 -0.69 -19.87 -13.78
CA ARG A 761 0.26 -19.49 -12.72
C ARG A 761 1.39 -20.51 -12.52
N ARG A 762 1.12 -21.82 -12.67
CA ARG A 762 2.12 -22.90 -12.60
C ARG A 762 3.00 -22.99 -13.85
N MET A 763 2.50 -22.65 -15.04
CA MET A 763 3.31 -22.56 -16.28
C MET A 763 4.17 -21.29 -16.35
N TRP A 764 3.71 -20.20 -15.73
CA TRP A 764 4.36 -18.88 -15.79
C TRP A 764 5.12 -18.50 -14.51
N GLY A 765 5.19 -19.41 -13.52
CA GLY A 765 6.03 -19.27 -12.34
C GLY A 765 7.49 -19.62 -12.63
N HIS A 766 8.42 -18.87 -12.04
CA HIS A 766 9.83 -19.25 -11.99
C HIS A 766 9.98 -20.65 -11.35
N GLU A 767 10.93 -21.45 -11.82
CA GLU A 767 11.26 -22.74 -11.21
C GLU A 767 11.73 -22.57 -9.74
N ASP A 768 10.82 -22.72 -8.78
CA ASP A 768 11.19 -23.11 -7.42
C ASP A 768 11.62 -24.58 -7.45
N LYS A 769 12.90 -24.81 -7.81
CA LYS A 769 13.58 -26.10 -7.64
C LYS A 769 13.79 -26.39 -6.15
N ASN A 770 12.70 -26.78 -5.46
CA ASN A 770 12.67 -27.58 -4.22
C ASN A 770 11.22 -27.84 -3.74
N SER A 771 10.43 -28.57 -4.55
CA SER A 771 9.18 -29.21 -4.07
C SER A 771 8.64 -30.25 -5.06
N ARG A 772 9.46 -31.26 -5.39
CA ARG A 772 8.98 -32.53 -5.97
C ARG A 772 9.73 -33.71 -5.37
N GLU A 773 9.23 -34.17 -4.23
CA GLU A 773 9.43 -35.55 -3.78
C GLU A 773 8.33 -35.92 -2.78
N LYS A 774 7.83 -37.16 -2.88
CA LYS A 774 6.81 -37.80 -2.02
C LYS A 774 5.35 -37.37 -2.20
N GLU A 775 4.80 -37.70 -3.35
CA GLU A 775 3.51 -38.42 -3.37
C GLU A 775 3.86 -39.89 -3.72
N GLY A 776 3.44 -40.83 -2.87
CA GLY A 776 3.59 -42.27 -3.11
C GLY A 776 2.40 -42.82 -3.91
N PRO A 777 2.53 -43.97 -4.58
CA PRO A 777 1.44 -44.56 -5.33
C PRO A 777 0.39 -45.16 -4.39
N ASP A 778 -0.89 -44.96 -4.72
CA ASP A 778 -2.01 -45.67 -4.13
C ASP A 778 -1.99 -47.15 -4.57
N GLU A 779 -2.08 -48.09 -3.64
CA GLU A 779 -2.33 -49.51 -3.92
C GLU A 779 -3.80 -49.84 -3.65
N GLU A 780 -4.56 -50.15 -4.71
CA GLU A 780 -5.80 -50.91 -4.63
C GLU A 780 -5.58 -52.31 -5.22
N SER A 781 -5.43 -53.34 -4.38
CA SER A 781 -5.80 -54.72 -4.73
C SER A 781 -5.89 -55.65 -3.51
N VAL A 782 -7.08 -56.24 -3.33
CA VAL A 782 -7.46 -57.31 -2.36
C VAL A 782 -7.65 -56.87 -0.90
#